data_AF-A0A7C5TKK0-F1
#
_entry.id   AF-A0A7C5TKK0-F1
#
_cell.length_a   1.000
_cell.length_b   1.000
_cell.length_c   1.000
_cell.angle_alpha   90.00
_cell.angle_beta   90.00
_cell.angle_gamma   90.00
#
_symmetry.space_group_name_H-M   'P 1'
#
loop_
_entity.id
_entity.type
_entity.pdbx_description
1 polymer ?
#
loop_
_entity_poly.entity_id
_entity_poly.type
_entity_poly.pdbx_seq_one_letter_code
_entity_poly.pdbx_strand_id
1 'polypeptide(L)'
;MERLLISLRMESYFHGKINFLYSLIMKSIFQVEELENTKIISSIVIVTILLLSPLIISLRILVAEEIPREEVVFTSSAWGPPPGWNPLLPSVCWMASIMYPSLYLYTPYKDLWIPYAAESYRWVDKYTLEVKIRDEAKWWDGKPCTADDIKYTAELGKKYVVGWITPIWDYIEEVRVVDSKTVQFVTSERKLNYFQLLGVLTMIFLPKHRWEAIEAELGEKMVREFRDDNPAKIIGAGPYRLKSWTEEVYYYERVDDWWGKDIFGLPKPKYIAHRTFKDNVAAALAFEAGELDMMTHFTPNIWEMWRVKGLARRTYYDHPPYYIGGGIILLYINYVRYPLNDVNVRRAVAHVIPFDDLISKAYYNYSIRAAPVPIVHTTAAAVWIDESLVEKYKFEFNLDKAKKILDDAGIVDRNGDGVREMPDGTKLGPFTIQVPYGWTDWMMMCDMIATNLRAIGIDCTTEFPDFSVWWDRLSKGTWDFVIGWDGGPGYSHPWDSFRWTLDPRLSHPAGNWPRYMNWEAVPLIDQIPKESDPEKLRELYRKLQEIFLRDLPGIPLFYGAVWYEYSEDYWVGWPREEFDPWFANFWSWPSNMPVWFYIAKKGEVPKVPEWVEKTKFPTSKIWADLAAVLAIKKGILSIDTTPVKAEVVVNGESWGIAPVSREVAVGRYIVEFKPVEGYTTPSPEVVEVKEGVVTSIIGTYTPITPVTIPEVGEILDRLKALSDRLTTLTDDVKSLSRAIADLKTAVDTLSGRIAGLATSADISGLQAEISALRGDLAAISSISYAVIAVVVITLIVSIVALLRRPSK
;
A
#
# COMPACT_ATOMS: atom_id res chain seq x y z
N MET A 1 18.45 -60.10 -5.15
CA MET A 1 17.09 -60.28 -4.61
C MET A 1 16.22 -59.03 -4.88
N GLU A 2 16.27 -58.28 -5.99
CA GLU A 2 16.32 -58.71 -7.39
C GLU A 2 15.49 -59.97 -7.55
N ARG A 3 14.31 -59.87 -8.15
CA ARG A 3 13.39 -60.99 -8.33
C ARG A 3 12.75 -61.44 -7.01
N LEU A 4 11.45 -61.52 -6.89
CA LEU A 4 10.44 -61.59 -7.93
C LEU A 4 9.16 -61.07 -7.26
N LEU A 5 8.60 -59.95 -7.71
CA LEU A 5 7.79 -59.92 -8.92
C LEU A 5 6.86 -61.13 -8.94
N ILE A 6 5.61 -60.83 -8.66
CA ILE A 6 4.40 -61.18 -9.43
C ILE A 6 3.34 -60.44 -8.61
N SER A 7 3.03 -59.16 -8.87
CA SER A 7 2.34 -58.65 -10.06
C SER A 7 1.28 -59.63 -10.54
N LEU A 8 0.10 -59.11 -10.88
CA LEU A 8 -1.12 -59.80 -11.36
C LEU A 8 -2.14 -59.94 -10.23
N ARG A 9 -3.39 -59.47 -10.34
CA ARG A 9 -4.16 -58.88 -11.43
C ARG A 9 -5.44 -58.35 -10.75
N MET A 10 -5.81 -57.10 -11.01
CA MET A 10 -6.99 -56.71 -11.79
C MET A 10 -8.36 -57.26 -11.34
N GLU A 11 -9.27 -56.30 -11.19
CA GLU A 11 -10.68 -56.31 -11.61
C GLU A 11 -11.76 -56.92 -10.69
N SER A 12 -12.50 -55.99 -10.06
CA SER A 12 -13.97 -55.85 -10.04
C SER A 12 -14.84 -57.08 -9.79
N TYR A 13 -15.63 -57.04 -8.70
CA TYR A 13 -17.12 -57.12 -8.74
C TYR A 13 -17.71 -57.15 -7.31
N PHE A 14 -18.74 -56.33 -7.09
CA PHE A 14 -19.85 -56.47 -6.12
C PHE A 14 -19.60 -56.19 -4.63
N HIS A 15 -20.17 -55.12 -4.06
CA HIS A 15 -21.55 -54.99 -3.54
C HIS A 15 -21.93 -56.02 -2.45
N GLY A 16 -21.98 -55.60 -1.18
CA GLY A 16 -22.65 -56.41 -0.15
C GLY A 16 -22.41 -56.05 1.32
N LYS A 17 -23.19 -55.11 1.85
CA LYS A 17 -23.78 -55.13 3.22
C LYS A 17 -22.85 -55.03 4.44
N ILE A 18 -22.72 -53.80 4.93
CA ILE A 18 -22.73 -53.46 6.38
C ILE A 18 -24.13 -53.82 6.93
N ASN A 19 -24.41 -55.11 7.10
CA ASN A 19 -25.57 -55.64 7.84
C ASN A 19 -25.22 -56.90 8.65
N PHE A 20 -23.93 -57.22 8.82
CA PHE A 20 -23.49 -58.40 9.56
C PHE A 20 -22.92 -58.08 10.96
N LEU A 21 -22.57 -56.82 11.26
CA LEU A 21 -22.17 -56.43 12.61
C LEU A 21 -23.37 -56.22 13.56
N TYR A 22 -24.57 -56.03 13.03
CA TYR A 22 -25.82 -55.93 13.81
C TYR A 22 -26.33 -57.29 14.33
N SER A 23 -25.99 -58.42 13.68
CA SER A 23 -26.44 -59.74 14.13
C SER A 23 -25.57 -60.38 15.21
N LEU A 24 -24.38 -59.84 15.49
CA LEU A 24 -23.52 -60.36 16.56
C LEU A 24 -23.87 -59.78 17.95
N ILE A 25 -24.42 -58.56 18.00
CA ILE A 25 -24.78 -57.91 19.27
C ILE A 25 -26.15 -58.39 19.80
N MET A 26 -27.04 -58.89 18.93
CA MET A 26 -28.33 -59.46 19.35
C MET A 26 -28.27 -60.93 19.79
N LYS A 27 -27.10 -61.59 19.74
CA LYS A 27 -26.94 -63.02 20.11
C LYS A 27 -26.29 -63.27 21.47
N SER A 28 -25.96 -62.23 22.22
CA SER A 28 -25.38 -62.32 23.57
C SER A 28 -26.36 -62.02 24.71
N ILE A 29 -27.66 -61.83 24.42
CA ILE A 29 -28.74 -61.70 25.42
C ILE A 29 -29.73 -62.85 25.23
N PHE A 30 -29.33 -64.09 25.50
CA PHE A 30 -30.21 -65.21 25.91
C PHE A 30 -29.33 -66.40 26.29
N GLN A 31 -28.69 -66.31 27.46
CA GLN A 31 -28.22 -67.47 28.23
C GLN A 31 -27.64 -66.98 29.56
N VAL A 32 -28.51 -66.64 30.53
CA VAL A 32 -28.21 -66.79 31.96
C VAL A 32 -29.53 -67.07 32.66
N GLU A 33 -29.75 -68.35 33.01
CA GLU A 33 -30.68 -68.75 34.04
C GLU A 33 -29.99 -68.64 35.41
N GLU A 34 -30.80 -68.28 36.41
CA GLU A 34 -30.58 -68.35 37.86
C GLU A 34 -29.53 -67.41 38.49
N LEU A 35 -30.02 -66.35 39.18
CA LEU A 35 -29.67 -66.00 40.56
C LEU A 35 -30.37 -64.69 41.01
N GLU A 36 -31.25 -64.83 42.01
CA GLU A 36 -31.78 -63.87 43.01
C GLU A 36 -32.11 -62.41 42.62
N ASN A 37 -33.40 -62.11 42.74
CA ASN A 37 -34.16 -60.91 42.34
C ASN A 37 -33.76 -59.54 42.93
N THR A 38 -32.66 -59.41 43.68
CA THR A 38 -32.27 -58.13 44.34
C THR A 38 -31.09 -57.42 43.66
N LYS A 39 -30.24 -58.16 42.94
CA LYS A 39 -29.08 -57.55 42.23
C LYS A 39 -29.46 -56.99 40.86
N ILE A 40 -30.48 -57.56 40.21
CA ILE A 40 -30.94 -57.13 38.88
C ILE A 40 -31.65 -55.77 38.96
N ILE A 41 -32.47 -55.53 40.00
CA ILE A 41 -33.15 -54.24 40.19
C ILE A 41 -32.13 -53.13 40.47
N SER A 42 -31.13 -53.38 41.33
CA SER A 42 -30.04 -52.44 41.61
C SER A 42 -29.22 -52.11 40.36
N SER A 43 -28.93 -53.12 39.53
CA SER A 43 -28.16 -52.95 38.30
C SER A 43 -28.96 -52.23 37.22
N ILE A 44 -30.27 -52.49 37.10
CA ILE A 44 -31.15 -51.79 36.17
C ILE A 44 -31.34 -50.33 36.59
N VAL A 45 -31.49 -50.03 37.89
CA VAL A 45 -31.59 -48.65 38.37
C VAL A 45 -30.27 -47.90 38.17
N ILE A 46 -29.12 -48.53 38.45
CA ILE A 46 -27.80 -47.90 38.22
C ILE A 46 -27.52 -47.73 36.73
N VAL A 47 -27.84 -48.71 35.88
CA VAL A 47 -27.70 -48.60 34.42
C VAL A 47 -28.69 -47.60 33.83
N THR A 48 -29.91 -47.49 34.37
CA THR A 48 -30.89 -46.48 33.94
C THR A 48 -30.46 -45.08 34.40
N ILE A 49 -29.90 -44.93 35.60
CA ILE A 49 -29.32 -43.66 36.06
C ILE A 49 -28.04 -43.31 35.29
N LEU A 50 -27.21 -44.29 34.89
CA LEU A 50 -26.01 -44.08 34.08
C LEU A 50 -26.29 -43.92 32.57
N LEU A 51 -27.45 -44.37 32.08
CA LEU A 51 -27.93 -44.14 30.71
C LEU A 51 -28.77 -42.87 30.61
N LEU A 52 -29.40 -42.43 31.71
CA LEU A 52 -30.08 -41.15 31.80
C LEU A 52 -29.17 -40.02 32.31
N SER A 53 -28.03 -40.30 32.94
CA SER A 53 -27.09 -39.25 33.36
C SER A 53 -26.46 -38.50 32.17
N PRO A 54 -26.14 -39.10 31.00
CA PRO A 54 -25.75 -38.35 29.83
C PRO A 54 -26.94 -37.57 29.26
N LEU A 55 -28.18 -38.05 29.44
CA LEU A 55 -29.40 -37.37 28.98
C LEU A 55 -29.77 -36.16 29.86
N ILE A 56 -29.54 -36.25 31.17
CA ILE A 56 -29.77 -35.17 32.15
C ILE A 56 -28.59 -34.17 32.16
N ILE A 57 -27.38 -34.62 31.80
CA ILE A 57 -26.22 -33.74 31.60
C ILE A 57 -26.23 -33.06 30.21
N SER A 58 -26.94 -33.62 29.22
CA SER A 58 -27.15 -32.99 27.89
C SER A 58 -28.41 -32.12 27.78
N LEU A 59 -29.28 -32.12 28.79
CA LEU A 59 -30.35 -31.13 28.96
C LEU A 59 -29.92 -29.97 29.89
N ARG A 60 -28.73 -29.40 29.66
CA ARG A 60 -28.65 -27.95 29.80
C ARG A 60 -29.33 -27.39 28.57
N ILE A 61 -30.63 -27.14 28.69
CA ILE A 61 -31.26 -26.08 27.91
C ILE A 61 -30.47 -24.83 28.29
N LEU A 62 -29.44 -24.50 27.50
CA LEU A 62 -29.04 -23.12 27.38
C LEU A 62 -30.31 -22.48 26.83
N VAL A 63 -31.11 -21.89 27.71
CA VAL A 63 -32.09 -20.92 27.27
C VAL A 63 -31.22 -19.89 26.57
N ALA A 64 -31.22 -19.91 25.24
CA ALA A 64 -30.60 -18.84 24.47
C ALA A 64 -31.26 -17.58 25.02
N GLU A 65 -30.46 -16.73 25.66
CA GLU A 65 -30.93 -15.45 26.17
C GLU A 65 -31.63 -14.75 25.01
N GLU A 66 -32.95 -14.58 25.12
CA GLU A 66 -33.74 -13.97 24.07
C GLU A 66 -33.30 -12.51 23.98
N ILE A 67 -32.58 -12.17 22.90
CA ILE A 67 -32.10 -10.80 22.69
C ILE A 67 -33.33 -9.94 22.35
N PRO A 68 -33.66 -8.90 23.14
CA PRO A 68 -34.78 -8.03 22.83
C PRO A 68 -34.60 -7.38 21.45
N ARG A 69 -35.65 -7.38 20.64
CA ARG A 69 -35.57 -6.91 19.24
C ARG A 69 -35.14 -5.45 19.13
N GLU A 70 -35.52 -4.63 20.10
CA GLU A 70 -35.16 -3.20 20.22
C GLU A 70 -33.75 -2.96 20.75
N GLU A 71 -33.04 -4.01 21.21
CA GLU A 71 -31.64 -3.93 21.66
C GLU A 71 -30.65 -4.39 20.58
N VAL A 72 -31.14 -4.99 19.49
CA VAL A 72 -30.34 -5.53 18.39
C VAL A 72 -30.57 -4.75 17.11
N VAL A 73 -29.48 -4.45 16.41
CA VAL A 73 -29.49 -4.05 15.00
C VAL A 73 -29.21 -5.30 14.17
N PHE A 74 -30.18 -5.75 13.38
CA PHE A 74 -29.99 -6.82 12.40
C PHE A 74 -29.44 -6.25 11.10
N THR A 75 -28.32 -6.80 10.64
CA THR A 75 -27.65 -6.39 9.41
C THR A 75 -27.51 -7.57 8.44
N SER A 76 -27.37 -7.26 7.16
CA SER A 76 -26.81 -8.20 6.22
C SER A 76 -25.93 -7.51 5.19
N SER A 77 -24.70 -7.97 5.12
CA SER A 77 -23.70 -7.43 4.19
C SER A 77 -22.93 -8.51 3.46
N ALA A 78 -22.80 -9.72 3.99
CA ALA A 78 -21.92 -10.75 3.45
C ALA A 78 -22.69 -12.00 3.03
N TRP A 79 -22.08 -12.79 2.15
CA TRP A 79 -22.64 -13.99 1.54
C TRP A 79 -21.94 -15.24 2.06
N GLY A 80 -22.69 -16.35 2.11
CA GLY A 80 -22.13 -17.66 2.44
C GLY A 80 -21.65 -17.80 3.89
N PRO A 81 -21.14 -18.97 4.26
CA PRO A 81 -20.75 -19.26 5.64
C PRO A 81 -19.64 -18.30 6.12
N PRO A 82 -19.64 -17.93 7.42
CA PRO A 82 -18.66 -17.00 7.97
C PRO A 82 -17.23 -17.55 7.81
N PRO A 83 -16.30 -16.82 7.15
CA PRO A 83 -14.95 -17.32 6.90
C PRO A 83 -14.09 -17.37 8.16
N GLY A 84 -14.29 -16.45 9.11
CA GLY A 84 -13.56 -16.36 10.38
C GLY A 84 -13.41 -14.91 10.87
N TRP A 85 -13.11 -14.74 12.15
CA TRP A 85 -12.92 -13.45 12.83
C TRP A 85 -11.45 -13.02 12.95
N ASN A 86 -10.53 -13.80 12.40
CA ASN A 86 -9.14 -13.42 12.28
C ASN A 86 -8.95 -12.33 11.20
N PRO A 87 -8.51 -11.11 11.57
CA PRO A 87 -8.33 -10.00 10.64
C PRO A 87 -7.15 -10.19 9.66
N LEU A 88 -6.35 -11.24 9.81
CA LEU A 88 -5.23 -11.56 8.93
C LEU A 88 -5.62 -12.53 7.79
N LEU A 89 -6.84 -13.06 7.80
CA LEU A 89 -7.30 -13.96 6.74
C LEU A 89 -7.50 -13.21 5.41
N PRO A 90 -7.38 -13.91 4.26
CA PRO A 90 -7.68 -13.32 2.95
C PRO A 90 -9.15 -12.93 2.78
N SER A 91 -10.04 -13.60 3.52
CA SER A 91 -11.47 -13.29 3.62
C SER A 91 -11.86 -13.37 5.09
N VAL A 92 -12.54 -12.34 5.58
CA VAL A 92 -12.84 -12.14 7.01
C VAL A 92 -14.32 -11.85 7.18
N CYS A 93 -14.90 -12.30 8.30
CA CYS A 93 -16.30 -12.03 8.64
C CYS A 93 -16.56 -10.52 8.66
N TRP A 94 -17.73 -10.13 8.16
CA TRP A 94 -18.17 -8.74 8.23
C TRP A 94 -18.13 -8.26 9.67
N MET A 95 -17.59 -7.05 9.89
CA MET A 95 -17.43 -6.44 11.20
C MET A 95 -16.46 -7.13 12.17
N ALA A 96 -15.70 -8.16 11.76
CA ALA A 96 -14.65 -8.72 12.64
C ALA A 96 -13.62 -7.66 13.08
N SER A 97 -13.24 -6.75 12.17
CA SER A 97 -12.30 -5.67 12.47
C SER A 97 -12.85 -4.63 13.45
N ILE A 98 -14.16 -4.56 13.74
CA ILE A 98 -14.68 -3.65 14.77
C ILE A 98 -14.15 -3.97 16.16
N MET A 99 -13.72 -5.23 16.37
CA MET A 99 -13.14 -5.71 17.62
C MET A 99 -11.75 -5.14 17.86
N TYR A 100 -11.09 -4.63 16.81
CA TYR A 100 -9.72 -4.12 16.86
C TYR A 100 -9.70 -2.62 16.56
N PRO A 101 -8.95 -1.83 17.33
CA PRO A 101 -8.85 -0.40 17.11
C PRO A 101 -7.93 -0.06 15.92
N SER A 102 -8.28 0.98 15.18
CA SER A 102 -7.35 1.75 14.34
C SER A 102 -6.88 3.01 15.08
N LEU A 103 -5.85 3.69 14.57
CA LEU A 103 -5.38 4.95 15.16
C LEU A 103 -6.37 6.09 14.92
N TYR A 104 -6.87 6.20 13.70
CA TYR A 104 -7.87 7.17 13.24
C TYR A 104 -9.00 6.47 12.48
N LEU A 105 -10.16 7.11 12.44
CA LEU A 105 -11.27 6.79 11.55
C LEU A 105 -11.21 7.75 10.37
N TYR A 106 -11.50 7.27 9.16
CA TYR A 106 -11.52 8.08 7.95
C TYR A 106 -12.82 7.86 7.17
N THR A 107 -13.43 8.94 6.69
CA THR A 107 -14.48 8.88 5.66
C THR A 107 -13.95 9.38 4.32
N PRO A 108 -13.95 8.54 3.27
CA PRO A 108 -13.52 8.96 1.93
C PRO A 108 -14.50 9.92 1.25
N TYR A 109 -15.78 9.93 1.66
CA TYR A 109 -16.83 10.69 0.99
C TYR A 109 -16.87 12.16 1.40
N LYS A 110 -16.37 12.47 2.60
CA LYS A 110 -16.22 13.85 3.09
C LYS A 110 -14.77 14.28 3.31
N ASP A 111 -13.82 13.37 3.12
CA ASP A 111 -12.40 13.58 3.36
C ASP A 111 -12.08 14.05 4.78
N LEU A 112 -12.66 13.36 5.78
CA LEU A 112 -12.56 13.71 7.20
C LEU A 112 -11.96 12.59 8.03
N TRP A 113 -11.19 12.98 9.04
CA TRP A 113 -10.51 12.12 9.99
C TRP A 113 -11.01 12.35 11.41
N ILE A 114 -11.12 11.30 12.21
CA ILE A 114 -11.37 11.38 13.67
C ILE A 114 -10.28 10.60 14.41
N PRO A 115 -9.61 11.19 15.43
CA PRO A 115 -8.70 10.45 16.30
C PRO A 115 -9.44 9.38 17.09
N TYR A 116 -9.03 8.12 16.95
CA TYR A 116 -9.63 6.98 17.64
C TYR A 116 -8.74 6.47 18.77
N ALA A 117 -7.94 5.42 18.55
CA ALA A 117 -6.96 4.99 19.55
C ALA A 117 -5.76 5.96 19.66
N ALA A 118 -5.56 6.82 18.66
CA ALA A 118 -4.62 7.93 18.74
C ALA A 118 -5.24 9.15 19.44
N GLU A 119 -4.40 9.86 20.19
CA GLU A 119 -4.68 11.19 20.72
C GLU A 119 -4.28 12.27 19.72
N SER A 120 -3.10 12.12 19.09
CA SER A 120 -2.56 13.10 18.14
C SER A 120 -1.55 12.48 17.17
N TYR A 121 -1.24 13.22 16.11
CA TYR A 121 -0.14 12.94 15.19
C TYR A 121 0.74 14.18 15.08
N ARG A 122 2.01 13.99 14.68
CA ARG A 122 2.86 15.08 14.19
C ARG A 122 3.86 14.58 13.16
N TRP A 123 4.20 15.43 12.21
CA TRP A 123 5.37 15.25 11.36
C TRP A 123 6.62 15.66 12.15
N VAL A 124 7.53 14.73 12.40
CA VAL A 124 8.81 15.02 13.05
C VAL A 124 9.77 15.68 12.07
N ASP A 125 9.76 15.17 10.84
CA ASP A 125 10.52 15.66 9.69
C ASP A 125 9.81 15.20 8.39
N LYS A 126 10.49 15.35 7.25
CA LYS A 126 9.95 14.96 5.94
C LYS A 126 9.75 13.46 5.73
N TYR A 127 10.24 12.60 6.63
CA TYR A 127 10.22 11.14 6.51
C TYR A 127 9.53 10.43 7.68
N THR A 128 9.18 11.15 8.74
CA THR A 128 8.78 10.55 10.01
C THR A 128 7.43 11.10 10.46
N LEU A 129 6.41 10.24 10.44
CA LEU A 129 5.10 10.51 11.02
C LEU A 129 5.04 9.85 12.41
N GLU A 130 4.88 10.66 13.44
CA GLU A 130 4.73 10.20 14.82
C GLU A 130 3.25 10.23 15.22
N VAL A 131 2.82 9.19 15.94
CA VAL A 131 1.48 9.08 16.48
C VAL A 131 1.55 8.77 17.98
N LYS A 132 0.80 9.54 18.77
CA LYS A 132 0.63 9.29 20.20
C LYS A 132 -0.68 8.55 20.44
N ILE A 133 -0.58 7.39 21.08
CA ILE A 133 -1.69 6.52 21.49
C ILE A 133 -2.31 7.10 22.77
N ARG A 134 -3.63 7.01 22.88
CA ARG A 134 -4.36 7.36 24.10
C ARG A 134 -3.90 6.53 25.30
N ASP A 135 -3.79 7.18 26.45
CA ASP A 135 -3.42 6.50 27.70
C ASP A 135 -4.51 5.52 28.15
N GLU A 136 -5.77 5.85 27.86
CA GLU A 136 -6.96 5.08 28.21
C GLU A 136 -7.08 3.78 27.41
N ALA A 137 -6.50 3.71 26.20
CA ALA A 137 -6.65 2.58 25.30
C ALA A 137 -6.15 1.26 25.93
N LYS A 138 -7.07 0.29 26.05
CA LYS A 138 -6.86 -1.01 26.70
C LYS A 138 -7.56 -2.13 25.94
N TRP A 139 -6.91 -3.29 25.94
CA TRP A 139 -7.49 -4.57 25.55
C TRP A 139 -8.55 -5.03 26.54
N TRP A 140 -9.49 -5.87 26.11
CA TRP A 140 -10.57 -6.39 26.97
C TRP A 140 -10.06 -7.25 28.13
N ASP A 141 -8.82 -7.73 28.09
CA ASP A 141 -8.16 -8.41 29.21
C ASP A 141 -7.50 -7.45 30.21
N GLY A 142 -7.69 -6.14 30.04
CA GLY A 142 -7.22 -5.08 30.93
C GLY A 142 -5.79 -4.60 30.63
N LYS A 143 -5.05 -5.26 29.73
CA LYS A 143 -3.70 -4.80 29.35
C LYS A 143 -3.77 -3.51 28.53
N PRO A 144 -2.82 -2.58 28.70
CA PRO A 144 -2.77 -1.37 27.89
C PRO A 144 -2.49 -1.71 26.42
N CYS A 145 -3.14 -0.99 25.50
CA CYS A 145 -2.71 -0.93 24.11
C CYS A 145 -1.43 -0.10 24.02
N THR A 146 -0.40 -0.61 23.33
CA THR A 146 0.92 0.05 23.27
C THR A 146 1.46 0.17 21.85
N ALA A 147 2.53 0.96 21.69
CA ALA A 147 3.27 1.08 20.44
C ALA A 147 3.87 -0.26 19.98
N ASP A 148 4.14 -1.19 20.91
CA ASP A 148 4.58 -2.56 20.59
C ASP A 148 3.50 -3.37 19.84
N ASP A 149 2.22 -3.17 20.15
CA ASP A 149 1.11 -3.84 19.44
C ASP A 149 1.05 -3.39 17.97
N ILE A 150 1.22 -2.09 17.74
CA ILE A 150 1.24 -1.49 16.39
C ILE A 150 2.45 -1.99 15.60
N LYS A 151 3.64 -1.93 16.21
CA LYS A 151 4.87 -2.42 15.58
C LYS A 151 4.76 -3.90 15.25
N TYR A 152 4.34 -4.73 16.20
CA TYR A 152 4.13 -6.16 15.98
C TYR A 152 3.19 -6.42 14.81
N THR A 153 2.04 -5.75 14.80
CA THR A 153 1.04 -5.92 13.73
C THR A 153 1.61 -5.52 12.37
N ALA A 154 2.27 -4.36 12.28
CA ALA A 154 2.89 -3.93 11.03
C ALA A 154 3.94 -4.93 10.55
N GLU A 155 4.80 -5.44 11.44
CA GLU A 155 5.87 -6.38 11.10
C GLU A 155 5.38 -7.76 10.66
N LEU A 156 4.13 -8.16 10.97
CA LEU A 156 3.52 -9.35 10.37
C LEU A 156 3.48 -9.25 8.84
N GLY A 157 3.28 -8.06 8.27
CA GLY A 157 3.30 -7.83 6.83
C GLY A 157 4.67 -7.99 6.18
N LYS A 158 5.77 -8.01 6.95
CA LYS A 158 7.10 -8.40 6.46
C LYS A 158 7.30 -9.91 6.44
N LYS A 159 6.66 -10.63 7.37
CA LYS A 159 6.81 -12.08 7.55
C LYS A 159 5.85 -12.88 6.68
N TYR A 160 4.66 -12.34 6.46
CA TYR A 160 3.55 -13.00 5.77
C TYR A 160 2.94 -12.07 4.72
N VAL A 161 2.26 -12.66 3.75
CA VAL A 161 1.47 -11.92 2.76
C VAL A 161 0.08 -11.67 3.34
N VAL A 162 -0.15 -10.45 3.83
CA VAL A 162 -1.42 -9.96 4.37
C VAL A 162 -1.83 -8.75 3.56
N GLY A 163 -2.98 -8.83 2.86
CA GLY A 163 -3.35 -7.87 1.83
C GLY A 163 -3.38 -6.40 2.27
N TRP A 164 -3.72 -6.12 3.53
CA TRP A 164 -3.80 -4.75 4.07
C TRP A 164 -2.55 -4.27 4.82
N ILE A 165 -1.59 -5.16 5.14
CA ILE A 165 -0.36 -4.79 5.87
C ILE A 165 0.87 -4.88 4.96
N THR A 166 1.02 -5.93 4.17
CA THR A 166 2.22 -6.15 3.34
C THR A 166 2.53 -4.96 2.42
N PRO A 167 1.56 -4.35 1.71
CA PRO A 167 1.84 -3.24 0.79
C PRO A 167 2.34 -1.95 1.45
N ILE A 168 2.18 -1.78 2.77
CA ILE A 168 2.71 -0.60 3.47
C ILE A 168 4.25 -0.58 3.43
N TRP A 169 4.88 -1.76 3.41
CA TRP A 169 6.34 -1.90 3.46
C TRP A 169 7.04 -1.57 2.13
N ASP A 170 6.29 -1.39 1.05
CA ASP A 170 6.81 -0.80 -0.19
C ASP A 170 7.33 0.63 0.06
N TYR A 171 6.70 1.35 1.00
CA TYR A 171 6.95 2.76 1.26
C TYR A 171 7.34 3.09 2.71
N ILE A 172 7.11 2.19 3.66
CA ILE A 172 7.61 2.30 5.04
C ILE A 172 8.94 1.54 5.16
N GLU A 173 9.91 2.12 5.88
CA GLU A 173 11.21 1.50 6.17
C GLU A 173 11.20 0.86 7.56
N GLU A 174 10.68 1.59 8.55
CA GLU A 174 10.69 1.19 9.96
C GLU A 174 9.41 1.65 10.67
N VAL A 175 8.93 0.81 11.60
CA VAL A 175 8.00 1.22 12.65
C VAL A 175 8.77 1.22 13.98
N ARG A 176 9.02 2.41 14.52
CA ARG A 176 9.85 2.62 15.71
C ARG A 176 8.99 2.91 16.92
N VAL A 177 9.25 2.20 18.01
CA VAL A 177 8.68 2.49 19.33
C VAL A 177 9.58 3.53 20.00
N VAL A 178 9.04 4.72 20.26
CA VAL A 178 9.75 5.77 21.01
C VAL A 178 9.57 5.54 22.50
N ASP A 179 8.34 5.24 22.90
CA ASP A 179 7.95 4.81 24.24
C ASP A 179 6.65 3.97 24.14
N SER A 180 6.11 3.51 25.27
CA SER A 180 4.93 2.63 25.29
C SER A 180 3.68 3.19 24.60
N LYS A 181 3.55 4.51 24.45
CA LYS A 181 2.39 5.20 23.87
C LYS A 181 2.75 6.04 22.64
N THR A 182 4.01 6.02 22.20
CA THR A 182 4.45 6.81 21.05
C THR A 182 5.12 5.92 20.02
N VAL A 183 4.56 5.91 18.81
CA VAL A 183 5.06 5.16 17.65
C VAL A 183 5.43 6.12 16.52
N GLN A 184 6.51 5.83 15.81
CA GLN A 184 6.95 6.54 14.62
C GLN A 184 6.93 5.61 13.41
N PHE A 185 6.30 6.06 12.33
CA PHE A 185 6.36 5.46 11.01
C PHE A 185 7.40 6.21 10.19
N VAL A 186 8.48 5.51 9.82
CA VAL A 186 9.67 6.12 9.20
C VAL A 186 9.79 5.61 7.78
N THR A 187 9.99 6.52 6.84
CA THR A 187 10.36 6.23 5.45
C THR A 187 11.77 6.72 5.12
N SER A 188 12.16 6.67 3.85
CA SER A 188 13.41 7.19 3.32
C SER A 188 13.17 7.91 1.99
N GLU A 189 14.11 8.72 1.50
CA GLU A 189 13.98 9.40 0.20
C GLU A 189 13.57 8.45 -0.94
N ARG A 190 14.17 7.25 -0.95
CA ARG A 190 13.88 6.20 -1.94
C ARG A 190 12.44 5.70 -1.85
N LYS A 191 11.93 5.52 -0.63
CA LYS A 191 10.59 4.97 -0.34
C LYS A 191 9.53 6.03 -0.03
N LEU A 192 9.85 7.31 -0.19
CA LEU A 192 8.97 8.38 0.26
C LEU A 192 7.63 8.34 -0.50
N ASN A 193 6.55 8.22 0.25
CA ASN A 193 5.19 8.31 -0.27
C ASN A 193 4.27 8.85 0.82
N TYR A 194 3.87 10.12 0.68
CA TYR A 194 3.07 10.77 1.70
C TYR A 194 1.67 10.17 1.85
N PHE A 195 1.05 9.67 0.77
CA PHE A 195 -0.25 8.99 0.85
C PHE A 195 -0.19 7.71 1.69
N GLN A 196 0.89 6.94 1.56
CA GLN A 196 1.05 5.70 2.32
C GLN A 196 1.41 5.97 3.78
N LEU A 197 2.13 7.06 4.08
CA LEU A 197 2.32 7.52 5.45
C LEU A 197 1.01 7.91 6.13
N LEU A 198 0.04 8.51 5.41
CA LEU A 198 -1.30 8.73 5.95
C LEU A 198 -2.09 7.42 6.12
N GLY A 199 -1.87 6.44 5.23
CA GLY A 199 -2.59 5.16 5.26
C GLY A 199 -2.42 4.39 6.56
N VAL A 200 -1.23 4.47 7.19
CA VAL A 200 -0.95 3.82 8.48
C VAL A 200 -1.87 4.32 9.61
N LEU A 201 -2.47 5.51 9.48
CA LEU A 201 -3.40 6.05 10.47
C LEU A 201 -4.72 5.26 10.53
N THR A 202 -5.10 4.59 9.44
CA THR A 202 -6.33 3.76 9.41
C THR A 202 -6.06 2.28 9.71
N MET A 203 -4.79 1.90 9.87
CA MET A 203 -4.38 0.54 10.16
C MET A 203 -4.91 0.08 11.52
N ILE A 204 -5.57 -1.08 11.56
CA ILE A 204 -5.91 -1.73 12.83
C ILE A 204 -4.65 -2.36 13.45
N PHE A 205 -4.63 -2.51 14.76
CA PHE A 205 -3.56 -3.23 15.46
C PHE A 205 -4.10 -4.34 16.36
N LEU A 206 -3.27 -5.35 16.60
CA LEU A 206 -3.59 -6.61 17.26
C LEU A 206 -2.84 -6.72 18.60
N PRO A 207 -3.42 -7.38 19.63
CA PRO A 207 -2.76 -7.56 20.93
C PRO A 207 -1.55 -8.48 20.80
N LYS A 208 -0.34 -7.92 20.79
CA LYS A 208 0.91 -8.66 20.61
C LYS A 208 0.98 -9.84 21.57
N HIS A 209 0.63 -9.64 22.84
CA HIS A 209 0.72 -10.67 23.88
C HIS A 209 -0.15 -11.91 23.65
N ARG A 210 -1.15 -11.83 22.76
CA ARG A 210 -1.98 -12.96 22.34
C ARG A 210 -1.48 -13.53 21.02
N TRP A 211 -1.28 -12.65 20.04
CA TRP A 211 -0.96 -13.05 18.68
C TRP A 211 0.44 -13.62 18.53
N GLU A 212 1.41 -13.20 19.34
CA GLU A 212 2.76 -13.77 19.35
C GLU A 212 2.75 -15.27 19.74
N ALA A 213 1.88 -15.68 20.67
CA ALA A 213 1.71 -17.09 21.03
C ALA A 213 1.04 -17.89 19.90
N ILE A 214 0.03 -17.30 19.23
CA ILE A 214 -0.65 -17.93 18.09
C ILE A 214 0.30 -18.07 16.90
N GLU A 215 1.09 -17.04 16.61
CA GLU A 215 2.12 -17.04 15.56
C GLU A 215 3.16 -18.13 15.84
N ALA A 216 3.63 -18.26 17.08
CA ALA A 216 4.58 -19.30 17.47
C ALA A 216 4.03 -20.73 17.30
N GLU A 217 2.73 -20.92 17.54
CA GLU A 217 2.06 -22.23 17.39
C GLU A 217 1.75 -22.58 15.93
N LEU A 218 1.23 -21.61 15.16
CA LEU A 218 0.64 -21.86 13.84
C LEU A 218 1.52 -21.45 12.65
N GLY A 219 2.48 -20.53 12.87
CA GLY A 219 3.28 -19.95 11.79
C GLY A 219 2.40 -19.37 10.67
N GLU A 220 2.70 -19.72 9.41
CA GLU A 220 1.95 -19.22 8.25
C GLU A 220 0.47 -19.64 8.25
N LYS A 221 0.10 -20.74 8.91
CA LYS A 221 -1.31 -21.16 9.02
C LYS A 221 -2.16 -20.12 9.75
N MET A 222 -1.54 -19.29 10.58
CA MET A 222 -2.22 -18.17 11.24
C MET A 222 -2.89 -17.24 10.22
N VAL A 223 -2.25 -16.94 9.08
CA VAL A 223 -2.80 -15.98 8.11
C VAL A 223 -3.62 -16.65 6.99
N ARG A 224 -3.71 -17.99 6.97
CA ARG A 224 -4.40 -18.75 5.91
C ARG A 224 -5.57 -19.59 6.40
N GLU A 225 -5.48 -20.16 7.59
CA GLU A 225 -6.38 -21.22 8.08
C GLU A 225 -7.01 -20.88 9.44
N PHE A 226 -6.35 -20.08 10.27
CA PHE A 226 -6.84 -19.79 11.61
C PHE A 226 -8.06 -18.86 11.58
N ARG A 227 -9.25 -19.39 11.86
CA ARG A 227 -10.52 -18.67 11.83
C ARG A 227 -10.75 -17.72 13.00
N ASP A 228 -10.07 -17.93 14.13
CA ASP A 228 -10.31 -17.24 15.40
C ASP A 228 -11.80 -17.18 15.82
N ASP A 229 -12.50 -18.31 15.74
CA ASP A 229 -13.96 -18.42 15.84
C ASP A 229 -14.49 -18.84 17.22
N ASN A 230 -13.64 -18.85 18.26
CA ASN A 230 -14.07 -19.07 19.64
C ASN A 230 -14.23 -17.72 20.36
N PRO A 231 -15.48 -17.23 20.60
CA PRO A 231 -15.72 -15.91 21.18
C PRO A 231 -15.01 -15.68 22.52
N ALA A 232 -14.91 -16.72 23.36
CA ALA A 232 -14.29 -16.63 24.68
C ALA A 232 -12.75 -16.48 24.64
N LYS A 233 -12.12 -16.74 23.49
CA LYS A 233 -10.67 -16.61 23.30
C LYS A 233 -10.26 -15.33 22.60
N ILE A 234 -11.19 -14.59 22.00
CA ILE A 234 -10.90 -13.36 21.26
C ILE A 234 -10.61 -12.23 22.24
N ILE A 235 -9.47 -11.56 22.05
CA ILE A 235 -9.10 -10.35 22.78
C ILE A 235 -9.04 -9.21 21.77
N GLY A 236 -9.92 -8.23 21.94
CA GLY A 236 -10.00 -7.00 21.17
C GLY A 236 -9.93 -5.77 22.08
N ALA A 237 -10.03 -4.59 21.50
CA ALA A 237 -10.14 -3.31 22.21
C ALA A 237 -11.23 -2.41 21.61
N GLY A 238 -12.02 -2.93 20.67
CA GLY A 238 -13.16 -2.26 20.10
C GLY A 238 -14.39 -2.25 21.02
N PRO A 239 -15.44 -1.51 20.65
CA PRO A 239 -16.64 -1.35 21.47
C PRO A 239 -17.61 -2.54 21.38
N TYR A 240 -17.36 -3.51 20.50
CA TYR A 240 -18.15 -4.74 20.34
C TYR A 240 -17.25 -5.97 20.31
N ARG A 241 -17.73 -7.06 20.89
CA ARG A 241 -17.09 -8.40 20.86
C ARG A 241 -18.02 -9.41 20.25
N LEU A 242 -17.47 -10.44 19.59
CA LEU A 242 -18.26 -11.59 19.18
C LEU A 242 -18.90 -12.24 20.42
N LYS A 243 -20.22 -12.47 20.40
CA LYS A 243 -20.98 -13.15 21.46
C LYS A 243 -21.23 -14.61 21.09
N SER A 244 -21.76 -14.85 19.89
CA SER A 244 -22.08 -16.20 19.39
C SER A 244 -22.20 -16.20 17.88
N TRP A 245 -22.09 -17.36 17.25
CA TRP A 245 -22.28 -17.50 15.81
C TRP A 245 -22.79 -18.90 15.42
N THR A 246 -23.43 -18.92 14.27
CA THR A 246 -23.82 -20.09 13.46
C THR A 246 -23.49 -19.76 12.00
N GLU A 247 -23.68 -20.70 11.07
CA GLU A 247 -23.49 -20.39 9.64
C GLU A 247 -24.50 -19.36 9.10
N GLU A 248 -25.66 -19.23 9.75
CA GLU A 248 -26.76 -18.36 9.32
C GLU A 248 -26.74 -16.98 9.98
N VAL A 249 -26.27 -16.89 11.22
CA VAL A 249 -26.28 -15.65 12.00
C VAL A 249 -25.14 -15.59 13.00
N TYR A 250 -24.56 -14.41 13.18
CA TYR A 250 -23.59 -14.13 14.23
C TYR A 250 -23.86 -12.81 14.93
N TYR A 251 -23.71 -12.84 16.26
CA TYR A 251 -24.05 -11.77 17.16
C TYR A 251 -22.80 -11.18 17.77
N TYR A 252 -22.72 -9.86 17.75
CA TYR A 252 -21.79 -9.05 18.53
C TYR A 252 -22.52 -8.40 19.69
N GLU A 253 -21.83 -8.29 20.83
CA GLU A 253 -22.31 -7.63 22.03
C GLU A 253 -21.44 -6.43 22.36
N ARG A 254 -22.08 -5.32 22.72
CA ARG A 254 -21.41 -4.10 23.17
C ARG A 254 -20.65 -4.37 24.47
N VAL A 255 -19.41 -3.91 24.51
CA VAL A 255 -18.52 -3.95 25.68
C VAL A 255 -18.83 -2.74 26.56
N ASP A 256 -19.59 -2.91 27.65
CA ASP A 256 -20.07 -1.78 28.47
C ASP A 256 -18.97 -1.11 29.31
N ASP A 257 -17.91 -1.85 29.61
CA ASP A 257 -16.69 -1.36 30.28
C ASP A 257 -15.58 -0.98 29.27
N TRP A 258 -15.94 -0.75 28.02
CA TRP A 258 -15.03 -0.36 26.97
C TRP A 258 -14.20 0.87 27.34
N TRP A 259 -12.89 0.83 27.04
CA TRP A 259 -11.94 1.88 27.41
C TRP A 259 -12.34 3.27 26.90
N GLY A 260 -13.03 3.32 25.77
CA GLY A 260 -13.46 4.56 25.12
C GLY A 260 -14.74 5.16 25.70
N LYS A 261 -15.41 4.53 26.68
CA LYS A 261 -16.74 4.95 27.15
C LYS A 261 -16.78 6.39 27.67
N ASP A 262 -15.73 6.84 28.35
CA ASP A 262 -15.67 8.18 28.96
C ASP A 262 -15.27 9.27 27.95
N ILE A 263 -14.73 8.86 26.79
CA ILE A 263 -14.29 9.74 25.71
C ILE A 263 -15.39 9.87 24.65
N PHE A 264 -15.94 8.73 24.22
CA PHE A 264 -16.85 8.63 23.08
C PHE A 264 -18.30 8.35 23.49
N GLY A 265 -18.56 7.99 24.75
CA GLY A 265 -19.80 7.36 25.17
C GLY A 265 -19.84 5.87 24.80
N LEU A 266 -21.01 5.25 24.93
CA LEU A 266 -21.24 3.89 24.46
C LEU A 266 -22.05 3.91 23.16
N PRO A 267 -21.76 2.98 22.22
CA PRO A 267 -22.66 2.71 21.11
C PRO A 267 -24.08 2.42 21.60
N LYS A 268 -25.07 2.78 20.80
CA LYS A 268 -26.49 2.70 21.14
C LYS A 268 -27.02 1.28 21.09
N PRO A 269 -26.77 0.46 20.04
CA PRO A 269 -27.15 -0.94 20.03
C PRO A 269 -26.40 -1.74 21.10
N LYS A 270 -27.12 -2.49 21.94
CA LYS A 270 -26.48 -3.46 22.83
C LYS A 270 -25.95 -4.66 22.05
N TYR A 271 -26.68 -5.05 21.00
CA TYR A 271 -26.30 -6.13 20.11
C TYR A 271 -26.30 -5.67 18.65
N ILE A 272 -25.41 -6.27 17.86
CA ILE A 272 -25.46 -6.19 16.40
C ILE A 272 -25.42 -7.62 15.90
N ALA A 273 -26.36 -7.99 15.04
CA ALA A 273 -26.44 -9.32 14.48
C ALA A 273 -26.28 -9.24 12.97
N HIS A 274 -25.41 -10.04 12.39
CA HIS A 274 -25.35 -10.18 10.94
C HIS A 274 -26.00 -11.50 10.54
N ARG A 275 -26.90 -11.43 9.57
CA ARG A 275 -27.52 -12.59 8.94
C ARG A 275 -26.93 -12.83 7.56
N THR A 276 -26.59 -14.09 7.32
CA THR A 276 -26.10 -14.57 6.04
C THR A 276 -27.27 -14.98 5.16
N PHE A 277 -27.23 -14.56 3.89
CA PHE A 277 -28.16 -15.03 2.86
C PHE A 277 -27.39 -15.69 1.71
N LYS A 278 -28.11 -16.45 0.89
CA LYS A 278 -27.54 -17.13 -0.27
C LYS A 278 -27.36 -16.21 -1.48
N ASP A 279 -28.21 -15.20 -1.62
CA ASP A 279 -28.22 -14.27 -2.76
C ASP A 279 -28.98 -12.96 -2.44
N ASN A 280 -28.80 -11.95 -3.30
CA ASN A 280 -29.43 -10.63 -3.22
C ASN A 280 -30.95 -10.70 -3.01
N VAL A 281 -31.63 -11.65 -3.67
CA VAL A 281 -33.10 -11.76 -3.63
C VAL A 281 -33.58 -12.16 -2.24
N ALA A 282 -32.93 -13.16 -1.63
CA ALA A 282 -33.27 -13.60 -0.28
C ALA A 282 -33.06 -12.49 0.76
N ALA A 283 -31.97 -11.73 0.64
CA ALA A 283 -31.70 -10.61 1.55
C ALA A 283 -32.70 -9.45 1.38
N ALA A 284 -33.04 -9.09 0.13
CA ALA A 284 -34.03 -8.05 -0.15
C ALA A 284 -35.43 -8.41 0.39
N LEU A 285 -35.85 -9.67 0.27
CA LEU A 285 -37.12 -10.15 0.83
C LEU A 285 -37.12 -10.08 2.37
N ALA A 286 -36.02 -10.44 3.03
CA ALA A 286 -35.89 -10.34 4.48
C ALA A 286 -35.91 -8.88 4.97
N PHE A 287 -35.26 -7.97 4.24
CA PHE A 287 -35.29 -6.54 4.54
C PHE A 287 -36.68 -5.93 4.35
N GLU A 288 -37.38 -6.32 3.27
CA GLU A 288 -38.77 -5.95 3.04
C GLU A 288 -39.68 -6.41 4.18
N ALA A 289 -39.53 -7.66 4.62
CA ALA A 289 -40.27 -8.25 5.73
C ALA A 289 -39.95 -7.64 7.12
N GLY A 290 -38.94 -6.77 7.22
CA GLY A 290 -38.54 -6.12 8.48
C GLY A 290 -37.64 -6.97 9.37
N GLU A 291 -37.05 -8.03 8.82
CA GLU A 291 -36.12 -8.90 9.54
C GLU A 291 -34.68 -8.33 9.58
N LEU A 292 -34.40 -7.27 8.83
CA LEU A 292 -33.13 -6.55 8.80
C LEU A 292 -33.39 -5.05 9.06
N ASP A 293 -32.57 -4.45 9.92
CA ASP A 293 -32.54 -3.01 10.17
C ASP A 293 -31.66 -2.28 9.15
N MET A 294 -30.62 -2.94 8.66
CA MET A 294 -29.75 -2.43 7.61
C MET A 294 -29.27 -3.55 6.70
N MET A 295 -29.07 -3.26 5.42
CA MET A 295 -28.33 -4.14 4.53
C MET A 295 -27.43 -3.34 3.60
N THR A 296 -26.54 -4.05 2.91
CA THR A 296 -25.63 -3.46 1.91
C THR A 296 -25.63 -4.32 0.65
N HIS A 297 -26.82 -4.64 0.16
CA HIS A 297 -27.02 -5.59 -0.93
C HIS A 297 -27.74 -4.94 -2.09
N PHE A 298 -27.31 -5.24 -3.31
CA PHE A 298 -28.04 -4.82 -4.50
C PHE A 298 -29.49 -5.30 -4.44
N THR A 299 -30.43 -4.38 -4.67
CA THR A 299 -31.85 -4.66 -4.70
C THR A 299 -32.50 -4.02 -5.94
N PRO A 300 -33.09 -4.80 -6.85
CA PRO A 300 -33.87 -4.28 -7.97
C PRO A 300 -35.01 -3.36 -7.50
N ASN A 301 -35.22 -2.24 -8.20
CA ASN A 301 -36.30 -1.28 -7.92
C ASN A 301 -36.47 -0.92 -6.44
N ILE A 302 -35.37 -0.63 -5.72
CA ILE A 302 -35.33 -0.43 -4.26
C ILE A 302 -36.36 0.60 -3.78
N TRP A 303 -36.65 1.61 -4.61
CA TRP A 303 -37.64 2.66 -4.34
C TRP A 303 -39.07 2.16 -4.18
N GLU A 304 -39.42 1.00 -4.74
CA GLU A 304 -40.77 0.44 -4.59
C GLU A 304 -41.10 0.13 -3.14
N MET A 305 -40.10 -0.21 -2.31
CA MET A 305 -40.31 -0.47 -0.89
C MET A 305 -40.99 0.70 -0.18
N TRP A 306 -40.62 1.95 -0.50
CA TRP A 306 -41.25 3.12 0.11
C TRP A 306 -42.30 3.80 -0.74
N ARG A 307 -42.12 3.87 -2.07
CA ARG A 307 -43.05 4.58 -2.96
C ARG A 307 -44.32 3.79 -3.25
N VAL A 308 -44.23 2.45 -3.26
CA VAL A 308 -45.36 1.57 -3.60
C VAL A 308 -45.86 0.84 -2.36
N LYS A 309 -44.96 0.23 -1.59
CA LYS A 309 -45.32 -0.60 -0.43
C LYS A 309 -45.48 0.20 0.86
N GLY A 310 -45.09 1.49 0.87
CA GLY A 310 -45.25 2.38 2.03
C GLY A 310 -44.39 2.00 3.24
N LEU A 311 -43.32 1.23 3.04
CA LEU A 311 -42.45 0.78 4.13
C LEU A 311 -41.49 1.88 4.57
N ALA A 312 -41.12 1.85 5.85
CA ALA A 312 -40.13 2.76 6.44
C ALA A 312 -38.68 2.33 6.10
N ARG A 313 -38.41 2.05 4.83
CA ARG A 313 -37.09 1.64 4.29
C ARG A 313 -36.56 2.74 3.40
N ARG A 314 -35.28 3.06 3.49
CA ARG A 314 -34.64 4.11 2.70
C ARG A 314 -33.21 3.73 2.35
N THR A 315 -32.64 4.51 1.45
CA THR A 315 -31.22 4.51 1.05
C THR A 315 -30.59 5.84 1.46
N TYR A 316 -29.34 6.11 1.06
CA TYR A 316 -28.68 7.39 1.38
C TYR A 316 -29.42 8.59 0.77
N TYR A 317 -29.81 8.50 -0.50
CA TYR A 317 -30.67 9.46 -1.19
C TYR A 317 -32.09 8.92 -1.30
N ASP A 318 -33.12 9.77 -1.24
CA ASP A 318 -34.53 9.39 -1.45
C ASP A 318 -34.98 9.44 -2.92
N HIS A 319 -34.08 9.91 -3.79
CA HIS A 319 -34.20 10.06 -5.22
C HIS A 319 -33.06 9.35 -5.97
N PRO A 320 -33.20 9.07 -7.28
CA PRO A 320 -32.09 8.54 -8.08
C PRO A 320 -30.82 9.40 -7.93
N PRO A 321 -29.63 8.79 -7.80
CA PRO A 321 -29.35 7.36 -7.98
C PRO A 321 -29.53 6.49 -6.71
N TYR A 322 -30.15 7.02 -5.64
CA TYR A 322 -30.42 6.36 -4.35
C TYR A 322 -29.18 6.09 -3.48
N TYR A 323 -28.02 5.86 -4.10
CA TYR A 323 -26.77 5.52 -3.42
C TYR A 323 -25.66 6.54 -3.71
N ILE A 324 -24.71 6.66 -2.78
CA ILE A 324 -23.44 7.36 -3.04
C ILE A 324 -22.61 6.57 -4.05
N GLY A 325 -21.92 7.26 -4.95
CA GLY A 325 -20.93 6.66 -5.83
C GLY A 325 -19.65 6.28 -5.09
N GLY A 326 -19.19 5.05 -5.27
CA GLY A 326 -17.98 4.47 -4.69
C GLY A 326 -16.83 4.40 -5.69
N GLY A 327 -15.98 3.37 -5.54
CA GLY A 327 -14.85 3.09 -6.43
C GLY A 327 -15.27 2.69 -7.84
N ILE A 328 -14.30 2.41 -8.70
CA ILE A 328 -14.55 2.09 -10.11
C ILE A 328 -14.76 0.60 -10.23
N ILE A 329 -15.81 0.19 -10.95
CA ILE A 329 -16.01 -1.20 -11.34
C ILE A 329 -15.42 -1.39 -12.73
N LEU A 330 -14.52 -2.36 -12.88
CA LEU A 330 -13.80 -2.65 -14.11
C LEU A 330 -14.11 -4.07 -14.60
N LEU A 331 -14.13 -4.24 -15.91
CA LEU A 331 -13.87 -5.53 -16.52
C LEU A 331 -12.35 -5.73 -16.60
N TYR A 332 -11.83 -6.64 -15.81
CA TYR A 332 -10.45 -7.07 -15.89
C TYR A 332 -10.27 -8.22 -16.89
N ILE A 333 -9.13 -8.19 -17.57
CA ILE A 333 -8.73 -9.17 -18.58
C ILE A 333 -7.36 -9.71 -18.16
N ASN A 334 -7.21 -11.03 -18.09
CA ASN A 334 -5.99 -11.62 -17.57
C ASN A 334 -4.82 -11.56 -18.57
N TYR A 335 -3.75 -10.80 -18.27
CA TYR A 335 -2.57 -10.64 -19.14
C TYR A 335 -1.66 -11.87 -19.20
N VAL A 336 -1.82 -12.85 -18.31
CA VAL A 336 -1.07 -14.11 -18.41
C VAL A 336 -1.79 -15.16 -19.26
N ARG A 337 -3.01 -14.86 -19.74
CA ARG A 337 -3.77 -15.72 -20.63
C ARG A 337 -3.59 -15.26 -22.08
N TYR A 338 -2.85 -16.01 -22.88
CA TYR A 338 -2.85 -15.83 -24.33
C TYR A 338 -4.12 -16.44 -24.92
N PRO A 339 -4.80 -15.81 -25.91
CA PRO A 339 -4.51 -14.51 -26.55
C PRO A 339 -5.07 -13.23 -25.89
N LEU A 340 -5.59 -13.28 -24.66
CA LEU A 340 -6.16 -12.08 -23.98
C LEU A 340 -5.13 -10.97 -23.69
N ASN A 341 -3.85 -11.32 -23.70
CA ASN A 341 -2.74 -10.37 -23.58
C ASN A 341 -2.41 -9.62 -24.89
N ASP A 342 -3.07 -9.91 -26.02
CA ASP A 342 -2.98 -9.10 -27.24
C ASP A 342 -3.81 -7.80 -27.12
N VAL A 343 -3.22 -6.67 -27.50
CA VAL A 343 -3.87 -5.35 -27.37
C VAL A 343 -5.07 -5.20 -28.31
N ASN A 344 -5.05 -5.81 -29.50
CA ASN A 344 -6.18 -5.75 -30.43
C ASN A 344 -7.37 -6.55 -29.90
N VAL A 345 -7.12 -7.70 -29.24
CA VAL A 345 -8.16 -8.44 -28.52
C VAL A 345 -8.78 -7.57 -27.43
N ARG A 346 -7.99 -6.94 -26.55
CA ARG A 346 -8.53 -6.07 -25.49
C ARG A 346 -9.27 -4.84 -26.03
N ARG A 347 -8.79 -4.25 -27.14
CA ARG A 347 -9.48 -3.15 -27.83
C ARG A 347 -10.82 -3.59 -28.40
N ALA A 348 -10.90 -4.76 -29.02
CA ALA A 348 -12.16 -5.31 -29.49
C ALA A 348 -13.11 -5.57 -28.32
N VAL A 349 -12.61 -6.12 -27.19
CA VAL A 349 -13.40 -6.34 -25.97
C VAL A 349 -14.00 -5.02 -25.45
N ALA A 350 -13.25 -3.92 -25.43
CA ALA A 350 -13.77 -2.62 -24.98
C ALA A 350 -14.98 -2.12 -25.82
N HIS A 351 -15.08 -2.56 -27.08
CA HIS A 351 -16.20 -2.24 -27.97
C HIS A 351 -17.40 -3.19 -27.85
N VAL A 352 -17.30 -4.30 -27.12
CA VAL A 352 -18.44 -5.22 -26.90
C VAL A 352 -19.30 -4.88 -25.70
N ILE A 353 -18.85 -3.93 -24.87
CA ILE A 353 -19.49 -3.61 -23.59
C ILE A 353 -20.68 -2.67 -23.83
N PRO A 354 -21.92 -3.09 -23.52
CA PRO A 354 -23.11 -2.28 -23.73
C PRO A 354 -23.34 -1.36 -22.51
N PHE A 355 -22.46 -0.38 -22.29
CA PHE A 355 -22.40 0.42 -21.05
C PHE A 355 -23.76 0.93 -20.55
N ASP A 356 -24.56 1.54 -21.44
CA ASP A 356 -25.86 2.10 -21.07
C ASP A 356 -26.86 1.04 -20.63
N ASP A 357 -26.83 -0.14 -21.27
CA ASP A 357 -27.67 -1.27 -20.88
C ASP A 357 -27.19 -1.90 -19.57
N LEU A 358 -25.88 -1.96 -19.31
CA LEU A 358 -25.37 -2.44 -18.02
C LEU A 358 -25.92 -1.57 -16.88
N ILE A 359 -25.85 -0.25 -17.04
CA ILE A 359 -26.29 0.71 -16.03
C ILE A 359 -27.81 0.70 -15.87
N SER A 360 -28.55 0.75 -16.97
CA SER A 360 -30.01 0.90 -16.93
C SER A 360 -30.75 -0.41 -16.61
N LYS A 361 -30.31 -1.55 -17.15
CA LYS A 361 -31.02 -2.84 -17.03
C LYS A 361 -30.52 -3.69 -15.88
N ALA A 362 -29.20 -3.83 -15.73
CA ALA A 362 -28.61 -4.65 -14.66
C ALA A 362 -28.43 -3.84 -13.36
N TYR A 363 -28.06 -2.56 -13.46
CA TYR A 363 -27.75 -1.70 -12.31
C TYR A 363 -28.86 -0.72 -11.90
N TYR A 364 -30.01 -0.72 -12.60
CA TYR A 364 -31.20 0.08 -12.27
C TYR A 364 -30.95 1.60 -12.14
N ASN A 365 -29.93 2.13 -12.85
CA ASN A 365 -29.47 3.52 -12.74
C ASN A 365 -29.05 3.93 -11.32
N TYR A 366 -28.56 2.99 -10.50
CA TYR A 366 -27.98 3.26 -9.18
C TYR A 366 -26.60 3.91 -9.22
N SER A 367 -26.07 4.09 -10.43
CA SER A 367 -24.85 4.85 -10.66
C SER A 367 -24.79 5.28 -12.13
N ILE A 368 -23.66 5.87 -12.51
CA ILE A 368 -23.36 6.38 -13.83
C ILE A 368 -22.13 5.69 -14.43
N ARG A 369 -21.97 5.83 -15.74
CA ARG A 369 -20.82 5.32 -16.49
C ARG A 369 -19.52 5.93 -15.95
N ALA A 370 -18.49 5.11 -15.80
CA ALA A 370 -17.18 5.60 -15.40
C ALA A 370 -16.50 6.35 -16.55
N ALA A 371 -15.60 7.28 -16.22
CA ALA A 371 -14.62 7.75 -17.19
C ALA A 371 -13.77 6.56 -17.69
N PRO A 372 -13.26 6.56 -18.94
CA PRO A 372 -12.48 5.44 -19.48
C PRO A 372 -11.04 5.37 -18.91
N VAL A 373 -10.77 6.10 -17.84
CA VAL A 373 -9.53 6.13 -17.06
C VAL A 373 -9.88 5.84 -15.59
N PRO A 374 -8.92 5.37 -14.77
CA PRO A 374 -9.18 5.01 -13.37
C PRO A 374 -9.23 6.27 -12.48
N ILE A 375 -10.14 7.20 -12.82
CA ILE A 375 -10.42 8.46 -12.12
C ILE A 375 -11.94 8.61 -11.93
N VAL A 376 -12.37 8.91 -10.71
CA VAL A 376 -13.78 9.16 -10.37
C VAL A 376 -14.15 10.60 -10.70
N HIS A 377 -14.82 10.81 -11.85
CA HIS A 377 -15.13 12.14 -12.39
C HIS A 377 -16.20 12.91 -11.61
N THR A 378 -16.88 12.26 -10.66
CA THR A 378 -17.82 12.91 -9.72
C THR A 378 -17.14 13.47 -8.48
N THR A 379 -15.81 13.37 -8.38
CA THR A 379 -14.99 13.87 -7.26
C THR A 379 -14.10 15.03 -7.71
N ALA A 380 -13.40 15.66 -6.74
CA ALA A 380 -12.40 16.68 -7.03
C ALA A 380 -11.25 16.18 -7.94
N ALA A 381 -11.04 14.86 -8.06
CA ALA A 381 -10.03 14.28 -8.94
C ALA A 381 -10.34 14.42 -10.44
N ALA A 382 -11.57 14.81 -10.81
CA ALA A 382 -11.96 15.02 -12.20
C ALA A 382 -11.05 16.01 -12.95
N VAL A 383 -10.45 16.97 -12.24
CA VAL A 383 -9.51 17.97 -12.78
C VAL A 383 -8.24 17.38 -13.39
N TRP A 384 -7.96 16.10 -13.10
CA TRP A 384 -6.79 15.37 -13.61
C TRP A 384 -7.08 14.58 -14.89
N ILE A 385 -8.34 14.49 -15.34
CA ILE A 385 -8.70 13.76 -16.56
C ILE A 385 -8.19 14.53 -17.78
N ASP A 386 -7.45 13.84 -18.65
CA ASP A 386 -7.00 14.39 -19.93
C ASP A 386 -8.01 14.03 -21.04
N GLU A 387 -8.91 14.96 -21.33
CA GLU A 387 -9.96 14.78 -22.34
C GLU A 387 -9.40 14.51 -23.75
N SER A 388 -8.20 15.01 -24.06
CA SER A 388 -7.57 14.77 -25.38
C SER A 388 -7.12 13.32 -25.54
N LEU A 389 -6.63 12.70 -24.45
CA LEU A 389 -6.31 11.27 -24.44
C LEU A 389 -7.56 10.41 -24.46
N VAL A 390 -8.59 10.79 -23.69
CA VAL A 390 -9.89 10.11 -23.69
C VAL A 390 -10.48 10.05 -25.11
N GLU A 391 -10.49 11.18 -25.82
CA GLU A 391 -10.97 11.23 -27.20
C GLU A 391 -10.07 10.42 -28.17
N LYS A 392 -8.74 10.52 -28.03
CA LYS A 392 -7.77 9.76 -28.86
C LYS A 392 -7.96 8.25 -28.76
N TYR A 393 -8.26 7.73 -27.57
CA TYR A 393 -8.38 6.29 -27.30
C TYR A 393 -9.83 5.81 -27.14
N LYS A 394 -10.80 6.64 -27.55
CA LYS A 394 -12.22 6.44 -27.31
C LYS A 394 -12.73 5.05 -27.73
N PHE A 395 -13.49 4.43 -26.83
CA PHE A 395 -14.27 3.23 -27.10
C PHE A 395 -15.74 3.38 -26.67
N GLU A 396 -16.62 2.79 -27.48
CA GLU A 396 -18.08 2.82 -27.34
C GLU A 396 -18.63 1.46 -27.78
N PHE A 397 -19.85 1.12 -27.35
CA PHE A 397 -20.48 -0.13 -27.76
C PHE A 397 -20.67 -0.18 -29.29
N ASN A 398 -19.94 -1.05 -29.98
CA ASN A 398 -20.00 -1.23 -31.42
C ASN A 398 -19.39 -2.58 -31.85
N LEU A 399 -20.23 -3.57 -32.08
CA LEU A 399 -19.79 -4.93 -32.44
C LEU A 399 -19.09 -4.99 -33.81
N ASP A 400 -19.48 -4.15 -34.76
CA ASP A 400 -18.86 -4.13 -36.10
C ASP A 400 -17.45 -3.54 -36.04
N LYS A 401 -17.25 -2.49 -35.23
CA LYS A 401 -15.92 -1.94 -34.95
C LYS A 401 -15.05 -2.97 -34.21
N ALA A 402 -15.61 -3.71 -33.26
CA ALA A 402 -14.88 -4.79 -32.58
C ALA A 402 -14.42 -5.88 -33.57
N LYS A 403 -15.31 -6.35 -34.45
CA LYS A 403 -14.98 -7.31 -35.53
C LYS A 403 -13.91 -6.75 -36.45
N LYS A 404 -14.04 -5.50 -36.89
CA LYS A 404 -13.05 -4.83 -37.75
C LYS A 404 -11.66 -4.75 -37.11
N ILE A 405 -11.57 -4.44 -35.81
CA ILE A 405 -10.30 -4.44 -35.08
C ILE A 405 -9.65 -5.82 -35.13
N LEU A 406 -10.43 -6.89 -34.93
CA LEU A 406 -9.93 -8.26 -35.02
C LEU A 406 -9.52 -8.62 -36.46
N ASP A 407 -10.33 -8.27 -37.46
CA ASP A 407 -10.05 -8.51 -38.88
C ASP A 407 -8.75 -7.81 -39.32
N ASP A 408 -8.58 -6.52 -38.98
CA ASP A 408 -7.40 -5.73 -39.32
C ASP A 408 -6.12 -6.29 -38.65
N ALA A 409 -6.26 -6.98 -37.51
CA ALA A 409 -5.18 -7.69 -36.83
C ALA A 409 -4.93 -9.12 -37.38
N GLY A 410 -5.69 -9.56 -38.39
CA GLY A 410 -5.61 -10.93 -38.92
C GLY A 410 -6.17 -12.00 -37.99
N ILE A 411 -6.96 -11.60 -36.99
CA ILE A 411 -7.65 -12.47 -36.04
C ILE A 411 -9.02 -12.81 -36.63
N VAL A 412 -9.10 -13.91 -37.38
CA VAL A 412 -10.27 -14.28 -38.19
C VAL A 412 -10.64 -15.73 -37.93
N ASP A 413 -11.91 -16.09 -38.13
CA ASP A 413 -12.38 -17.47 -38.11
C ASP A 413 -12.02 -18.14 -39.45
N ARG A 414 -10.97 -18.95 -39.45
CA ARG A 414 -10.46 -19.63 -40.66
C ARG A 414 -11.16 -20.96 -40.92
N ASN A 415 -11.67 -21.60 -39.87
CA ASN A 415 -12.19 -22.95 -39.94
C ASN A 415 -13.74 -22.98 -40.07
N GLY A 416 -14.41 -21.85 -39.86
CA GLY A 416 -15.85 -21.68 -39.97
C GLY A 416 -16.66 -22.15 -38.76
N ASP A 417 -16.02 -22.38 -37.61
CA ASP A 417 -16.68 -22.85 -36.37
C ASP A 417 -17.30 -21.72 -35.54
N GLY A 418 -17.16 -20.46 -35.98
CA GLY A 418 -17.66 -19.27 -35.30
C GLY A 418 -16.72 -18.70 -34.25
N VAL A 419 -15.55 -19.32 -34.00
CA VAL A 419 -14.53 -18.84 -33.08
C VAL A 419 -13.32 -18.36 -33.88
N ARG A 420 -12.90 -17.12 -33.63
CA ARG A 420 -11.75 -16.53 -34.33
C ARG A 420 -10.44 -17.15 -33.85
N GLU A 421 -9.46 -17.20 -34.75
CA GLU A 421 -8.09 -17.58 -34.41
C GLU A 421 -7.11 -16.44 -34.68
N MET A 422 -6.13 -16.34 -33.79
CA MET A 422 -4.93 -15.54 -33.97
C MET A 422 -4.19 -15.93 -35.26
N PRO A 423 -3.31 -15.07 -35.81
CA PRO A 423 -2.49 -15.42 -36.97
C PRO A 423 -1.65 -16.70 -36.82
N ASP A 424 -1.32 -17.09 -35.59
CA ASP A 424 -0.60 -18.34 -35.28
C ASP A 424 -1.51 -19.58 -35.17
N GLY A 425 -2.82 -19.42 -35.37
CA GLY A 425 -3.82 -20.49 -35.27
C GLY A 425 -4.42 -20.70 -33.88
N THR A 426 -4.02 -19.91 -32.87
CA THR A 426 -4.56 -20.03 -31.52
C THR A 426 -5.98 -19.49 -31.45
N LYS A 427 -6.92 -20.29 -30.92
CA LYS A 427 -8.33 -19.91 -30.78
C LYS A 427 -8.55 -18.86 -29.69
N LEU A 428 -9.53 -17.98 -29.88
CA LEU A 428 -10.01 -17.05 -28.85
C LEU A 428 -11.04 -17.74 -27.94
N GLY A 429 -10.59 -18.79 -27.24
CA GLY A 429 -11.36 -19.51 -26.23
C GLY A 429 -11.03 -21.02 -26.18
N PRO A 430 -11.68 -21.78 -25.28
CA PRO A 430 -12.78 -21.35 -24.42
C PRO A 430 -12.30 -20.48 -23.25
N PHE A 431 -13.08 -19.44 -22.93
CA PHE A 431 -12.87 -18.55 -21.79
C PHE A 431 -14.07 -18.51 -20.86
N THR A 432 -13.83 -17.99 -19.65
CA THR A 432 -14.87 -17.71 -18.66
C THR A 432 -14.86 -16.23 -18.23
N ILE A 433 -16.05 -15.67 -18.01
CA ILE A 433 -16.23 -14.42 -17.28
C ILE A 433 -16.89 -14.70 -15.93
N GLN A 434 -16.27 -14.23 -14.84
CA GLN A 434 -16.62 -14.68 -13.49
C GLN A 434 -16.88 -13.54 -12.52
N VAL A 435 -17.90 -13.75 -11.69
CA VAL A 435 -18.21 -13.00 -10.46
C VAL A 435 -18.77 -13.98 -9.42
N PRO A 436 -18.81 -13.63 -8.12
CA PRO A 436 -19.43 -14.47 -7.11
C PRO A 436 -20.91 -14.77 -7.42
N TYR A 437 -21.34 -15.99 -7.11
CA TYR A 437 -22.75 -16.36 -7.12
C TYR A 437 -23.56 -15.48 -6.16
N GLY A 438 -24.76 -15.09 -6.58
CA GLY A 438 -25.69 -14.28 -5.78
C GLY A 438 -25.58 -12.78 -6.04
N TRP A 439 -24.51 -12.31 -6.69
CA TRP A 439 -24.33 -10.91 -7.13
C TRP A 439 -25.07 -10.70 -8.45
N THR A 440 -26.40 -10.74 -8.35
CA THR A 440 -27.33 -10.85 -9.49
C THR A 440 -27.22 -9.72 -10.51
N ASP A 441 -26.85 -8.52 -10.08
CA ASP A 441 -26.51 -7.38 -10.95
C ASP A 441 -25.29 -7.69 -11.82
N TRP A 442 -24.17 -8.09 -11.21
CA TRP A 442 -22.95 -8.40 -11.96
C TRP A 442 -23.04 -9.70 -12.76
N MET A 443 -23.81 -10.68 -12.30
CA MET A 443 -24.10 -11.90 -13.07
C MET A 443 -24.79 -11.56 -14.39
N MET A 444 -25.79 -10.68 -14.35
CA MET A 444 -26.47 -10.19 -15.57
C MET A 444 -25.51 -9.43 -16.49
N MET A 445 -24.63 -8.59 -15.93
CA MET A 445 -23.60 -7.90 -16.71
C MET A 445 -22.65 -8.88 -17.40
N CYS A 446 -22.22 -9.93 -16.69
CA CYS A 446 -21.40 -11.00 -17.25
C CYS A 446 -22.10 -11.71 -18.41
N ASP A 447 -23.39 -12.04 -18.28
CA ASP A 447 -24.16 -12.68 -19.36
C ASP A 447 -24.27 -11.79 -20.60
N MET A 448 -24.50 -10.48 -20.41
CA MET A 448 -24.55 -9.51 -21.49
C MET A 448 -23.20 -9.38 -22.22
N ILE A 449 -22.10 -9.27 -21.47
CA ILE A 449 -20.75 -9.17 -22.04
C ILE A 449 -20.36 -10.47 -22.74
N ALA A 450 -20.57 -11.64 -22.13
CA ALA A 450 -20.27 -12.94 -22.73
C ALA A 450 -21.04 -13.18 -24.04
N THR A 451 -22.30 -12.74 -24.09
CA THR A 451 -23.11 -12.81 -25.32
C THR A 451 -22.50 -11.97 -26.43
N ASN A 452 -22.08 -10.74 -26.12
CA ASN A 452 -21.46 -9.86 -27.12
C ASN A 452 -20.06 -10.32 -27.52
N LEU A 453 -19.28 -10.93 -26.61
CA LEU A 453 -18.00 -11.57 -26.93
C LEU A 453 -18.18 -12.70 -27.95
N ARG A 454 -19.15 -13.61 -27.73
CA ARG A 454 -19.45 -14.68 -28.69
C ARG A 454 -19.91 -14.14 -30.04
N ALA A 455 -20.67 -13.04 -30.05
CA ALA A 455 -21.13 -12.39 -31.29
C ALA A 455 -20.00 -11.82 -32.18
N ILE A 456 -18.80 -11.61 -31.61
CA ILE A 456 -17.61 -11.21 -32.36
C ILE A 456 -16.62 -12.36 -32.57
N GLY A 457 -16.96 -13.58 -32.14
CA GLY A 457 -16.14 -14.79 -32.32
C GLY A 457 -15.12 -15.04 -31.19
N ILE A 458 -15.37 -14.53 -29.98
CA ILE A 458 -14.63 -14.89 -28.76
C ILE A 458 -15.48 -15.87 -27.95
N ASP A 459 -15.04 -17.13 -27.85
CA ASP A 459 -15.75 -18.15 -27.09
C ASP A 459 -15.60 -17.92 -25.59
N CYS A 460 -16.63 -17.34 -24.99
CA CYS A 460 -16.68 -17.00 -23.57
C CYS A 460 -18.03 -17.41 -22.97
N THR A 461 -18.00 -18.08 -21.81
CA THR A 461 -19.17 -18.48 -21.02
C THR A 461 -19.13 -17.85 -19.63
N THR A 462 -20.28 -17.78 -18.95
CA THR A 462 -20.34 -17.26 -17.58
C THR A 462 -20.08 -18.36 -16.56
N GLU A 463 -19.36 -18.04 -15.48
CA GLU A 463 -19.17 -18.93 -14.34
C GLU A 463 -19.31 -18.15 -13.03
N PHE A 464 -20.17 -18.63 -12.13
CA PHE A 464 -20.47 -17.95 -10.86
C PHE A 464 -20.13 -18.84 -9.66
N PRO A 465 -18.84 -18.91 -9.26
CA PRO A 465 -18.45 -19.67 -8.07
C PRO A 465 -18.83 -18.94 -6.77
N ASP A 466 -18.76 -19.63 -5.63
CA ASP A 466 -18.84 -18.98 -4.31
C ASP A 466 -17.74 -17.91 -4.15
N PHE A 467 -17.98 -16.87 -3.33
CA PHE A 467 -17.03 -15.77 -3.12
C PHE A 467 -15.63 -16.26 -2.74
N SER A 468 -15.52 -17.27 -1.87
CA SER A 468 -14.22 -17.81 -1.44
C SER A 468 -13.44 -18.44 -2.59
N VAL A 469 -14.14 -19.15 -3.48
CA VAL A 469 -13.56 -19.79 -4.67
C VAL A 469 -13.22 -18.74 -5.73
N TRP A 470 -14.10 -17.76 -5.96
CA TRP A 470 -13.83 -16.62 -6.83
C TRP A 470 -12.57 -15.88 -6.39
N TRP A 471 -12.45 -15.57 -5.10
CA TRP A 471 -11.31 -14.85 -4.51
C TRP A 471 -10.01 -15.65 -4.57
N ASP A 472 -10.06 -16.96 -4.36
CA ASP A 472 -8.91 -17.85 -4.52
C ASP A 472 -8.39 -17.86 -5.97
N ARG A 473 -9.30 -17.99 -6.94
CA ARG A 473 -8.96 -17.92 -8.37
C ARG A 473 -8.37 -16.56 -8.73
N LEU A 474 -8.99 -15.48 -8.26
CA LEU A 474 -8.52 -14.11 -8.45
C LEU A 474 -7.07 -13.96 -7.97
N SER A 475 -6.81 -14.38 -6.73
CA SER A 475 -5.50 -14.36 -6.08
C SER A 475 -4.46 -15.18 -6.85
N LYS A 476 -4.84 -16.36 -7.35
CA LYS A 476 -3.96 -17.26 -8.13
C LYS A 476 -3.83 -16.88 -9.61
N GLY A 477 -4.67 -15.97 -10.12
CA GLY A 477 -4.68 -15.61 -11.54
C GLY A 477 -5.23 -16.70 -12.45
N THR A 478 -6.07 -17.61 -11.93
CA THR A 478 -6.63 -18.74 -12.69
C THR A 478 -8.04 -18.43 -13.18
N TRP A 479 -8.20 -17.31 -13.88
CA TRP A 479 -9.44 -16.78 -14.45
C TRP A 479 -9.12 -16.12 -15.80
N ASP A 480 -10.13 -15.82 -16.63
CA ASP A 480 -9.90 -15.20 -17.94
C ASP A 480 -10.43 -13.76 -17.99
N PHE A 481 -11.70 -13.57 -17.62
CA PHE A 481 -12.32 -12.27 -17.37
C PHE A 481 -12.98 -12.22 -15.99
N VAL A 482 -12.91 -11.07 -15.32
CA VAL A 482 -13.67 -10.82 -14.08
C VAL A 482 -14.21 -9.40 -14.06
N ILE A 483 -15.43 -9.21 -13.56
CA ILE A 483 -15.88 -7.89 -13.12
C ILE A 483 -15.40 -7.70 -11.69
N GLY A 484 -14.79 -6.55 -11.42
CA GLY A 484 -14.06 -6.30 -10.19
C GLY A 484 -14.06 -4.83 -9.81
N TRP A 485 -13.56 -4.54 -8.62
CA TRP A 485 -13.38 -3.17 -8.13
C TRP A 485 -11.90 -2.75 -8.20
N ASP A 486 -11.65 -1.46 -8.10
CA ASP A 486 -10.31 -0.89 -7.85
C ASP A 486 -10.21 -0.15 -6.50
N GLY A 487 -9.32 0.85 -6.44
CA GLY A 487 -9.30 1.86 -5.39
C GLY A 487 -10.60 2.66 -5.28
N GLY A 488 -10.65 3.56 -4.31
CA GLY A 488 -11.87 4.29 -3.97
C GLY A 488 -11.66 5.79 -4.03
N PRO A 489 -12.73 6.59 -3.92
CA PRO A 489 -12.57 7.99 -3.54
C PRO A 489 -11.80 8.07 -2.21
N GLY A 490 -11.09 9.17 -2.00
CA GLY A 490 -10.38 9.43 -0.75
C GLY A 490 -9.15 10.31 -0.95
N TYR A 491 -8.37 10.47 0.12
CA TYR A 491 -7.27 11.42 0.19
C TYR A 491 -6.13 11.16 -0.80
N SER A 492 -6.02 9.91 -1.29
CA SER A 492 -5.01 9.49 -2.25
C SER A 492 -5.53 9.35 -3.68
N HIS A 493 -6.82 9.59 -3.93
CA HIS A 493 -7.41 9.45 -5.26
C HIS A 493 -6.96 10.61 -6.18
N PRO A 494 -6.52 10.36 -7.43
CA PRO A 494 -6.59 9.10 -8.20
C PRO A 494 -5.34 8.21 -8.16
N TRP A 495 -4.32 8.55 -7.39
CA TRP A 495 -3.06 7.79 -7.32
C TRP A 495 -3.29 6.33 -6.90
N ASP A 496 -4.19 6.06 -5.96
CA ASP A 496 -4.51 4.72 -5.48
C ASP A 496 -5.10 3.83 -6.59
N SER A 497 -6.04 4.34 -7.37
CA SER A 497 -6.63 3.63 -8.52
C SER A 497 -5.59 3.33 -9.62
N PHE A 498 -4.66 4.25 -9.89
CA PHE A 498 -3.54 3.98 -10.79
C PHE A 498 -2.56 2.94 -10.23
N ARG A 499 -2.18 3.04 -8.95
CA ARG A 499 -1.33 2.02 -8.31
C ARG A 499 -2.02 0.66 -8.34
N TRP A 500 -3.30 0.60 -8.02
CA TRP A 500 -4.10 -0.62 -8.05
C TRP A 500 -4.11 -1.27 -9.43
N THR A 501 -4.24 -0.50 -10.50
CA THR A 501 -4.42 -1.07 -11.85
C THR A 501 -3.12 -1.26 -12.63
N LEU A 502 -2.07 -0.50 -12.32
CA LEU A 502 -0.84 -0.45 -13.13
C LEU A 502 0.43 -0.94 -12.41
N ASP A 503 0.46 -1.05 -11.07
CA ASP A 503 1.71 -1.31 -10.36
C ASP A 503 2.09 -2.81 -10.36
N PRO A 504 3.16 -3.22 -11.07
CA PRO A 504 3.61 -4.61 -11.12
C PRO A 504 4.19 -5.12 -9.78
N ARG A 505 4.44 -4.24 -8.81
CA ARG A 505 5.02 -4.60 -7.51
C ARG A 505 3.98 -5.15 -6.53
N LEU A 506 2.69 -4.88 -6.74
CA LEU A 506 1.64 -5.30 -5.82
C LEU A 506 1.51 -6.83 -5.76
N SER A 507 1.50 -7.35 -4.53
CA SER A 507 1.15 -8.75 -4.29
C SER A 507 -0.32 -9.01 -4.61
N HIS A 508 -0.65 -10.20 -5.10
CA HIS A 508 -2.04 -10.54 -5.44
C HIS A 508 -2.74 -11.12 -4.19
N PRO A 509 -4.00 -10.76 -3.91
CA PRO A 509 -4.91 -9.91 -4.70
C PRO A 509 -4.94 -8.43 -4.25
N ALA A 510 -3.88 -7.88 -3.65
CA ALA A 510 -3.86 -6.50 -3.14
C ALA A 510 -3.92 -5.42 -4.24
N GLY A 511 -3.77 -5.81 -5.50
CA GLY A 511 -3.97 -5.01 -6.69
C GLY A 511 -3.37 -5.72 -7.90
N ASN A 512 -3.32 -5.03 -9.02
CA ASN A 512 -2.87 -5.51 -10.33
C ASN A 512 -3.40 -6.91 -10.66
N TRP A 513 -4.70 -7.14 -10.38
CA TRP A 513 -5.38 -8.38 -10.71
C TRP A 513 -5.09 -8.89 -12.12
N PRO A 514 -5.10 -8.07 -13.20
CA PRO A 514 -4.80 -8.55 -14.55
C PRO A 514 -3.38 -9.09 -14.72
N ARG A 515 -2.46 -8.95 -13.74
CA ARG A 515 -1.03 -9.29 -13.83
C ARG A 515 -0.33 -8.52 -14.94
N TYR A 516 -0.71 -7.26 -15.10
CA TYR A 516 -0.14 -6.37 -16.09
C TYR A 516 1.30 -5.99 -15.70
N MET A 517 2.23 -6.12 -16.65
CA MET A 517 3.66 -5.92 -16.42
C MET A 517 4.18 -4.75 -17.26
N ASN A 518 4.04 -3.53 -16.75
CA ASN A 518 4.67 -2.35 -17.33
C ASN A 518 5.41 -1.53 -16.28
N TRP A 519 6.73 -1.51 -16.39
CA TRP A 519 7.63 -0.80 -15.48
C TRP A 519 7.71 0.72 -15.77
N GLU A 520 7.13 1.21 -16.87
CA GLU A 520 7.01 2.65 -17.17
C GLU A 520 6.12 3.38 -16.16
N ALA A 521 5.11 2.69 -15.59
CA ALA A 521 4.18 3.27 -14.63
C ALA A 521 4.83 3.49 -13.25
N VAL A 522 5.76 2.63 -12.84
CA VAL A 522 6.39 2.65 -11.51
C VAL A 522 7.03 3.99 -11.14
N PRO A 523 7.93 4.60 -11.95
CA PRO A 523 8.53 5.88 -11.60
C PRO A 523 7.50 7.02 -11.52
N LEU A 524 6.40 6.96 -12.28
CA LEU A 524 5.32 7.95 -12.21
C LEU A 524 4.52 7.79 -10.91
N ILE A 525 4.17 6.55 -10.56
CA ILE A 525 3.50 6.19 -9.31
C ILE A 525 4.34 6.63 -8.10
N ASP A 526 5.65 6.48 -8.14
CA ASP A 526 6.53 6.87 -7.02
C ASP A 526 6.78 8.38 -6.92
N GLN A 527 6.66 9.13 -8.03
CA GLN A 527 6.85 10.58 -8.04
C GLN A 527 5.61 11.36 -7.55
N ILE A 528 4.41 10.92 -7.92
CA ILE A 528 3.16 11.65 -7.65
C ILE A 528 2.96 12.00 -6.16
N PRO A 529 3.15 11.07 -5.20
CA PRO A 529 2.93 11.36 -3.78
C PRO A 529 3.95 12.34 -3.18
N LYS A 530 4.97 12.77 -3.93
CA LYS A 530 6.01 13.73 -3.51
C LYS A 530 5.83 15.11 -4.16
N GLU A 531 4.95 15.21 -5.16
CA GLU A 531 4.81 16.42 -5.98
C GLU A 531 3.68 17.31 -5.44
N SER A 532 3.94 18.62 -5.43
CA SER A 532 2.98 19.63 -4.98
C SER A 532 2.67 20.68 -6.04
N ASP A 533 3.46 20.72 -7.12
CA ASP A 533 3.20 21.55 -8.30
C ASP A 533 2.05 20.95 -9.13
N PRO A 534 0.91 21.66 -9.26
CA PRO A 534 -0.25 21.14 -9.99
C PRO A 534 0.01 20.83 -11.47
N GLU A 535 0.89 21.57 -12.15
CA GLU A 535 1.16 21.34 -13.57
C GLU A 535 2.05 20.10 -13.76
N LYS A 536 3.02 19.89 -12.88
CA LYS A 536 3.81 18.64 -12.89
C LYS A 536 2.95 17.43 -12.54
N LEU A 537 2.05 17.55 -11.56
CA LEU A 537 1.07 16.51 -11.24
C LEU A 537 0.19 16.17 -12.44
N ARG A 538 -0.30 17.18 -13.16
CA ARG A 538 -1.10 16.98 -14.38
C ARG A 538 -0.33 16.19 -15.43
N GLU A 539 0.93 16.51 -15.69
CA GLU A 539 1.78 15.78 -16.63
C GLU A 539 2.05 14.33 -16.20
N LEU A 540 2.25 14.08 -14.90
CA LEU A 540 2.43 12.73 -14.36
C LEU A 540 1.17 11.87 -14.53
N TYR A 541 0.00 12.41 -14.17
CA TYR A 541 -1.27 11.72 -14.38
C TYR A 541 -1.61 11.54 -15.85
N ARG A 542 -1.30 12.51 -16.72
CA ARG A 542 -1.48 12.38 -18.18
C ARG A 542 -0.71 11.18 -18.72
N LYS A 543 0.54 10.97 -18.30
CA LYS A 543 1.34 9.80 -18.71
C LYS A 543 0.77 8.48 -18.22
N LEU A 544 0.29 8.41 -16.97
CA LEU A 544 -0.38 7.22 -16.45
C LEU A 544 -1.69 6.91 -17.19
N GLN A 545 -2.47 7.95 -17.52
CA GLN A 545 -3.67 7.82 -18.34
C GLN A 545 -3.34 7.30 -19.74
N GLU A 546 -2.27 7.79 -20.38
CA GLU A 546 -1.87 7.30 -21.70
C GLU A 546 -1.48 5.82 -21.63
N ILE A 547 -0.71 5.38 -20.61
CA ILE A 547 -0.39 3.96 -20.40
C ILE A 547 -1.66 3.13 -20.23
N PHE A 548 -2.55 3.55 -19.32
CA PHE A 548 -3.80 2.85 -19.04
C PHE A 548 -4.68 2.74 -20.29
N LEU A 549 -4.90 3.86 -20.98
CA LEU A 549 -5.73 3.92 -22.17
C LEU A 549 -5.10 3.15 -23.31
N ARG A 550 -3.78 3.23 -23.53
CA ARG A 550 -3.04 2.52 -24.59
C ARG A 550 -3.12 1.01 -24.42
N ASP A 551 -2.94 0.53 -23.20
CA ASP A 551 -2.71 -0.89 -22.94
C ASP A 551 -3.98 -1.62 -22.46
N LEU A 552 -4.95 -0.92 -21.85
CA LEU A 552 -6.21 -1.45 -21.29
C LEU A 552 -6.00 -2.59 -20.27
N PRO A 553 -5.33 -2.33 -19.13
CA PRO A 553 -5.19 -3.31 -18.03
C PRO A 553 -6.54 -3.72 -17.42
N GLY A 554 -7.52 -2.82 -17.48
CA GLY A 554 -8.93 -3.07 -17.21
C GLY A 554 -9.76 -2.06 -17.97
N ILE A 555 -11.05 -2.34 -18.13
CA ILE A 555 -11.99 -1.44 -18.80
C ILE A 555 -12.98 -0.91 -17.76
N PRO A 556 -12.91 0.38 -17.39
CA PRO A 556 -13.86 1.00 -16.49
C PRO A 556 -15.30 0.89 -17.04
N LEU A 557 -16.22 0.37 -16.22
CA LEU A 557 -17.62 0.16 -16.58
C LEU A 557 -18.50 1.28 -16.02
N PHE A 558 -18.54 1.40 -14.69
CA PHE A 558 -19.38 2.33 -13.93
C PHE A 558 -18.75 2.56 -12.54
N TYR A 559 -19.23 3.58 -11.81
CA TYR A 559 -18.85 3.74 -10.40
C TYR A 559 -19.73 2.84 -9.53
N GLY A 560 -19.15 1.98 -8.69
CA GLY A 560 -19.94 1.08 -7.84
C GLY A 560 -20.77 1.87 -6.84
N ALA A 561 -22.07 1.59 -6.73
CA ALA A 561 -22.90 2.12 -5.67
C ALA A 561 -22.39 1.64 -4.31
N VAL A 562 -22.35 2.56 -3.34
CA VAL A 562 -22.10 2.22 -1.94
C VAL A 562 -23.40 1.69 -1.36
N TRP A 563 -23.64 0.38 -1.51
CA TRP A 563 -24.87 -0.27 -1.04
C TRP A 563 -25.10 0.01 0.43
N TYR A 564 -26.29 0.54 0.72
CA TYR A 564 -26.69 0.98 2.03
C TYR A 564 -28.20 1.24 2.05
N GLU A 565 -28.91 0.31 2.64
CA GLU A 565 -30.34 0.36 2.87
C GLU A 565 -30.61 0.26 4.38
N TYR A 566 -31.49 1.09 4.91
CA TYR A 566 -31.86 1.06 6.33
C TYR A 566 -33.37 1.09 6.54
N SER A 567 -33.80 0.53 7.67
CA SER A 567 -35.18 0.49 8.15
C SER A 567 -35.33 1.36 9.40
N GLU A 568 -36.39 2.16 9.43
CA GLU A 568 -36.81 2.97 10.59
C GLU A 568 -37.90 2.27 11.43
N ASP A 569 -37.99 0.93 11.36
CA ASP A 569 -38.92 0.15 12.19
C ASP A 569 -38.51 0.10 13.66
N TYR A 570 -37.21 -0.01 13.95
CA TYR A 570 -36.65 -0.07 15.31
C TYR A 570 -35.58 0.98 15.59
N TRP A 571 -34.86 1.43 14.56
CA TRP A 571 -33.73 2.35 14.69
C TRP A 571 -33.89 3.56 13.77
N VAL A 572 -33.69 4.77 14.30
CA VAL A 572 -33.82 6.04 13.58
C VAL A 572 -32.51 6.83 13.63
N GLY A 573 -32.39 7.85 12.77
CA GLY A 573 -31.18 8.69 12.72
C GLY A 573 -30.04 8.09 11.92
N TRP A 574 -30.35 7.16 11.01
CA TRP A 574 -29.42 6.63 10.02
C TRP A 574 -28.85 7.76 9.13
N PRO A 575 -27.56 7.69 8.74
CA PRO A 575 -27.00 8.67 7.81
C PRO A 575 -27.77 8.70 6.49
N ARG A 576 -28.01 9.90 5.98
CA ARG A 576 -28.68 10.20 4.70
C ARG A 576 -28.28 11.60 4.23
N GLU A 577 -28.64 11.98 3.01
CA GLU A 577 -28.26 13.28 2.44
C GLU A 577 -28.51 14.48 3.38
N GLU A 578 -29.70 14.55 4.01
CA GLU A 578 -30.05 15.67 4.89
C GLU A 578 -29.52 15.54 6.32
N PHE A 579 -29.01 14.36 6.68
CA PHE A 579 -28.47 14.06 8.01
C PHE A 579 -27.27 13.12 7.87
N ASP A 580 -26.10 13.68 7.62
CA ASP A 580 -24.86 12.90 7.50
C ASP A 580 -23.77 13.47 8.43
N PRO A 581 -23.83 13.17 9.74
CA PRO A 581 -22.75 13.51 10.67
C PRO A 581 -21.46 12.76 10.33
N TRP A 582 -21.59 11.52 9.87
CA TRP A 582 -20.50 10.63 9.49
C TRP A 582 -21.01 9.44 8.68
N PHE A 583 -20.39 9.18 7.53
CA PHE A 583 -20.62 7.99 6.70
C PHE A 583 -19.32 7.59 6.01
N ALA A 584 -18.87 6.35 6.18
CA ALA A 584 -17.61 5.83 5.61
C ALA A 584 -17.79 4.51 4.83
N ASN A 585 -19.03 4.09 4.54
CA ASN A 585 -19.48 2.77 4.07
C ASN A 585 -19.52 1.68 5.17
N PHE A 586 -20.52 0.81 5.13
CA PHE A 586 -20.73 -0.25 6.13
C PHE A 586 -19.89 -1.52 5.92
N TRP A 587 -18.93 -1.48 4.98
CA TRP A 587 -17.93 -2.54 4.76
C TRP A 587 -16.61 -2.24 5.47
N SER A 588 -16.38 -0.98 5.85
CA SER A 588 -15.12 -0.50 6.39
C SER A 588 -15.21 -0.33 7.91
N TRP A 589 -14.61 -1.27 8.64
CA TRP A 589 -14.55 -1.26 10.09
C TRP A 589 -13.12 -1.07 10.58
N PRO A 590 -12.87 -0.21 11.59
CA PRO A 590 -13.87 0.50 12.41
C PRO A 590 -14.35 1.85 11.82
N SER A 591 -13.97 2.25 10.61
CA SER A 591 -14.25 3.60 10.06
C SER A 591 -15.71 4.05 10.17
N ASN A 592 -16.69 3.16 10.00
CA ASN A 592 -18.11 3.51 10.07
C ASN A 592 -18.76 3.33 11.46
N MET A 593 -17.98 2.95 12.47
CA MET A 593 -18.41 2.81 13.87
C MET A 593 -19.11 4.05 14.47
N PRO A 594 -18.79 5.32 14.11
CA PRO A 594 -19.48 6.48 14.67
C PRO A 594 -21.00 6.47 14.47
N VAL A 595 -21.50 5.81 13.42
CA VAL A 595 -22.94 5.67 13.17
C VAL A 595 -23.65 5.01 14.36
N TRP A 596 -23.02 4.00 14.96
CA TRP A 596 -23.57 3.31 16.13
C TRP A 596 -23.71 4.18 17.37
N PHE A 597 -23.14 5.38 17.40
CA PHE A 597 -23.20 6.27 18.56
C PHE A 597 -24.33 7.30 18.46
N TYR A 598 -24.84 7.57 17.26
CA TYR A 598 -25.89 8.58 17.05
C TYR A 598 -27.23 8.04 16.56
N ILE A 599 -27.29 6.84 15.97
CA ILE A 599 -28.60 6.19 15.74
C ILE A 599 -29.31 5.97 17.06
N ALA A 600 -30.63 6.01 17.08
CA ALA A 600 -31.41 5.89 18.30
C ALA A 600 -32.55 4.89 18.13
N LYS A 601 -33.08 4.36 19.22
CA LYS A 601 -34.27 3.52 19.15
C LYS A 601 -35.45 4.34 18.64
N LYS A 602 -36.39 3.70 17.96
CA LYS A 602 -37.59 4.37 17.47
C LYS A 602 -38.34 5.05 18.61
N GLY A 603 -38.69 6.32 18.40
CA GLY A 603 -39.32 7.17 19.42
C GLY A 603 -38.33 8.02 20.23
N GLU A 604 -37.04 7.71 20.19
CA GLU A 604 -35.98 8.57 20.71
C GLU A 604 -35.49 9.57 19.66
N VAL A 605 -34.89 10.67 20.10
CA VAL A 605 -34.29 11.67 19.22
C VAL A 605 -32.82 11.32 18.97
N PRO A 606 -32.40 11.06 17.72
CA PRO A 606 -31.00 10.89 17.36
C PRO A 606 -30.17 12.08 17.81
N LYS A 607 -29.03 11.81 18.44
CA LYS A 607 -28.11 12.86 18.93
C LYS A 607 -26.71 12.55 18.44
N VAL A 608 -26.16 13.45 17.64
CA VAL A 608 -24.76 13.40 17.21
C VAL A 608 -23.86 13.61 18.44
N PRO A 609 -22.94 12.69 18.74
CA PRO A 609 -21.97 12.86 19.80
C PRO A 609 -21.07 14.06 19.54
N GLU A 610 -20.76 14.80 20.60
CA GLU A 610 -19.91 15.99 20.53
C GLU A 610 -18.52 15.70 19.95
N TRP A 611 -17.96 14.51 20.22
CA TRP A 611 -16.66 14.11 19.69
C TRP A 611 -16.67 13.98 18.16
N VAL A 612 -17.77 13.53 17.54
CA VAL A 612 -17.85 13.41 16.08
C VAL A 612 -17.72 14.80 15.46
N GLU A 613 -18.43 15.79 16.00
CA GLU A 613 -18.39 17.16 15.47
C GLU A 613 -17.11 17.91 15.81
N LYS A 614 -16.60 17.79 17.04
CA LYS A 614 -15.46 18.61 17.51
C LYS A 614 -14.10 18.06 17.15
N THR A 615 -13.97 16.76 16.93
CA THR A 615 -12.67 16.14 16.68
C THR A 615 -12.42 15.80 15.21
N LYS A 616 -13.44 15.91 14.35
CA LYS A 616 -13.26 15.70 12.91
C LYS A 616 -12.39 16.81 12.31
N PHE A 617 -11.46 16.44 11.43
CA PHE A 617 -10.62 17.39 10.69
C PHE A 617 -10.36 16.90 9.27
N PRO A 618 -10.14 17.79 8.28
CA PRO A 618 -9.93 17.40 6.90
C PRO A 618 -8.48 16.96 6.63
N THR A 619 -8.27 16.17 5.57
CA THR A 619 -6.92 15.79 5.12
C THR A 619 -6.04 17.02 4.83
N SER A 620 -6.63 18.11 4.35
CA SER A 620 -5.91 19.37 4.11
C SER A 620 -5.17 19.91 5.34
N LYS A 621 -5.64 19.61 6.56
CA LYS A 621 -4.91 19.91 7.79
C LYS A 621 -3.61 19.11 7.91
N ILE A 622 -3.65 17.81 7.62
CA ILE A 622 -2.46 16.93 7.65
C ILE A 622 -1.42 17.43 6.63
N TRP A 623 -1.88 17.85 5.45
CA TRP A 623 -1.03 18.45 4.42
C TRP A 623 -0.45 19.80 4.82
N ALA A 624 -1.23 20.66 5.48
CA ALA A 624 -0.73 21.92 6.01
C ALA A 624 0.35 21.69 7.09
N ASP A 625 0.15 20.72 7.98
CA ASP A 625 1.14 20.36 9.00
C ASP A 625 2.44 19.83 8.36
N LEU A 626 2.33 18.99 7.31
CA LEU A 626 3.49 18.52 6.55
C LEU A 626 4.20 19.68 5.85
N ALA A 627 3.45 20.54 5.15
CA ALA A 627 3.99 21.69 4.45
C ALA A 627 4.74 22.64 5.39
N ALA A 628 4.26 22.81 6.63
CA ALA A 628 4.95 23.58 7.65
C ALA A 628 6.31 22.97 8.04
N VAL A 629 6.41 21.64 8.07
CA VAL A 629 7.68 20.92 8.32
C VAL A 629 8.62 20.97 7.11
N LEU A 630 8.07 20.94 5.89
CA LEU A 630 8.84 21.04 4.64
C LEU A 630 9.27 22.47 4.29
N ALA A 631 8.62 23.48 4.86
CA ALA A 631 8.93 24.87 4.59
C ALA A 631 10.41 25.15 4.89
N ILE A 632 11.10 25.75 3.91
CA ILE A 632 12.47 26.22 4.09
C ILE A 632 12.43 27.29 5.19
N LYS A 633 12.97 26.95 6.36
CA LYS A 633 13.18 27.90 7.45
C LYS A 633 14.16 28.96 6.96
N LYS A 634 13.85 30.23 7.18
CA LYS A 634 14.66 31.36 6.70
C LYS A 634 15.22 32.20 7.85
N GLY A 635 16.37 32.80 7.62
CA GLY A 635 16.96 33.87 8.42
C GLY A 635 17.48 34.98 7.51
N ILE A 636 18.09 36.01 8.09
CA ILE A 636 18.67 37.12 7.31
C ILE A 636 20.18 37.08 7.49
N LEU A 637 20.93 37.04 6.39
CA LEU A 637 22.38 37.22 6.39
C LEU A 637 22.70 38.65 5.95
N SER A 638 23.29 39.43 6.86
CA SER A 638 23.71 40.80 6.62
C SER A 638 25.23 40.89 6.63
N ILE A 639 25.82 41.35 5.54
CA ILE A 639 27.27 41.44 5.35
C ILE A 639 27.64 42.90 5.11
N ASP A 640 28.56 43.41 5.93
CA ASP A 640 29.17 44.74 5.74
C ASP A 640 30.69 44.63 5.60
N THR A 641 31.35 45.70 5.17
CA THR A 641 32.81 45.77 5.07
C THR A 641 33.32 47.13 5.53
N THR A 642 34.44 47.15 6.25
CA THR A 642 35.03 48.37 6.83
C THR A 642 36.56 48.37 6.68
N PRO A 643 37.23 49.52 6.51
CA PRO A 643 36.68 50.86 6.29
C PRO A 643 36.30 51.11 4.82
N VAL A 644 36.60 50.17 3.92
CA VAL A 644 36.30 50.27 2.49
C VAL A 644 35.17 49.33 2.11
N LYS A 645 34.35 49.74 1.14
CA LYS A 645 33.30 48.90 0.56
C LYS A 645 33.92 47.91 -0.41
N ALA A 646 33.60 46.64 -0.26
CA ALA A 646 34.09 45.58 -1.14
C ALA A 646 32.96 44.69 -1.64
N GLU A 647 33.20 44.03 -2.77
CA GLU A 647 32.31 42.98 -3.26
C GLU A 647 32.41 41.74 -2.36
N VAL A 648 31.26 41.15 -2.05
CA VAL A 648 31.16 39.95 -1.22
C VAL A 648 30.53 38.79 -1.98
N VAL A 649 31.03 37.59 -1.72
CA VAL A 649 30.59 36.34 -2.36
C VAL A 649 30.12 35.39 -1.27
N VAL A 650 28.95 34.80 -1.44
CA VAL A 650 28.39 33.85 -0.47
C VAL A 650 28.19 32.49 -1.15
N ASN A 651 28.81 31.44 -0.60
CA ASN A 651 28.80 30.09 -1.19
C ASN A 651 29.20 30.05 -2.68
N GLY A 652 30.11 30.94 -3.10
CA GLY A 652 30.59 31.04 -4.49
C GLY A 652 29.77 31.95 -5.40
N GLU A 653 28.66 32.54 -4.94
CA GLU A 653 27.85 33.47 -5.71
C GLU A 653 28.06 34.93 -5.27
N SER A 654 28.28 35.86 -6.21
CA SER A 654 28.45 37.28 -5.88
C SER A 654 27.14 37.90 -5.39
N TRP A 655 27.21 38.58 -4.25
CA TRP A 655 26.09 39.33 -3.68
C TRP A 655 26.17 40.83 -3.94
N GLY A 656 27.24 41.30 -4.61
CA GLY A 656 27.50 42.71 -4.90
C GLY A 656 28.36 43.40 -3.83
N ILE A 657 28.44 44.73 -3.89
CA ILE A 657 29.27 45.55 -3.00
C ILE A 657 28.54 45.78 -1.67
N ALA A 658 29.18 45.43 -0.55
CA ALA A 658 28.66 45.60 0.80
C ALA A 658 28.44 47.09 1.19
N PRO A 659 27.46 47.43 2.06
CA PRO A 659 26.61 46.50 2.81
C PRO A 659 25.52 45.84 1.96
N VAL A 660 25.32 44.54 2.17
CA VAL A 660 24.24 43.74 1.56
C VAL A 660 23.52 42.92 2.61
N SER A 661 22.20 42.80 2.48
CA SER A 661 21.38 41.99 3.39
C SER A 661 20.36 41.21 2.57
N ARG A 662 20.29 39.89 2.75
CA ARG A 662 19.35 39.02 2.03
C ARG A 662 18.73 38.01 2.98
N GLU A 663 17.46 37.70 2.72
CA GLU A 663 16.81 36.55 3.34
C GLU A 663 17.33 35.27 2.69
N VAL A 664 17.79 34.33 3.51
CA VAL A 664 18.39 33.06 3.06
C VAL A 664 17.89 31.89 3.89
N ALA A 665 18.04 30.66 3.38
CA ALA A 665 17.71 29.46 4.13
C ALA A 665 18.54 29.36 5.42
N VAL A 666 18.02 28.76 6.47
CA VAL A 666 18.79 28.42 7.67
C VAL A 666 19.90 27.46 7.30
N GLY A 667 21.12 27.71 7.78
CA GLY A 667 22.26 26.87 7.45
C GLY A 667 23.60 27.59 7.52
N ARG A 668 24.66 26.87 7.13
CA ARG A 668 26.02 27.42 7.05
C ARG A 668 26.27 28.06 5.69
N TYR A 669 26.84 29.25 5.73
CA TYR A 669 27.25 30.03 4.57
C TYR A 669 28.72 30.37 4.69
N ILE A 670 29.46 30.24 3.61
CA ILE A 670 30.83 30.72 3.47
C ILE A 670 30.76 32.11 2.84
N VAL A 671 31.18 33.13 3.59
CA VAL A 671 31.24 34.52 3.14
C VAL A 671 32.69 34.84 2.79
N GLU A 672 32.93 35.18 1.54
CA GLU A 672 34.22 35.57 1.00
C GLU A 672 34.20 37.05 0.61
N PHE A 673 35.33 37.72 0.79
CA PHE A 673 35.49 39.14 0.53
C PHE A 673 36.47 39.32 -0.64
N LYS A 674 36.11 40.10 -1.66
CA LYS A 674 36.98 40.32 -2.83
C LYS A 674 38.10 41.33 -2.53
N PRO A 675 39.30 41.21 -3.13
CA PRO A 675 40.38 42.15 -2.90
C PRO A 675 40.03 43.59 -3.27
N VAL A 676 40.50 44.54 -2.46
CA VAL A 676 40.40 45.98 -2.72
C VAL A 676 41.81 46.57 -2.72
N GLU A 677 42.13 47.35 -3.75
CA GLU A 677 43.46 47.95 -3.92
C GLU A 677 43.84 48.82 -2.71
N GLY A 678 45.08 48.67 -2.23
CA GLY A 678 45.58 49.40 -1.07
C GLY A 678 45.16 48.82 0.29
N TYR A 679 44.45 47.70 0.33
CA TYR A 679 44.02 47.03 1.57
C TYR A 679 44.34 45.53 1.58
N THR A 680 44.59 44.97 2.76
CA THR A 680 44.59 43.51 2.96
C THR A 680 43.16 42.98 2.93
N THR A 681 42.95 41.82 2.30
CA THR A 681 41.62 41.20 2.17
C THR A 681 41.33 40.35 3.42
N PRO A 682 40.13 40.48 4.04
CA PRO A 682 39.70 39.59 5.11
C PRO A 682 39.68 38.13 4.66
N SER A 683 39.94 37.19 5.57
CA SER A 683 39.78 35.77 5.27
C SER A 683 38.30 35.41 5.13
N PRO A 684 37.95 34.38 4.33
CA PRO A 684 36.59 33.84 4.32
C PRO A 684 36.10 33.43 5.70
N GLU A 685 34.83 33.71 6.00
CA GLU A 685 34.20 33.33 7.26
C GLU A 685 33.04 32.37 7.03
N VAL A 686 32.89 31.40 7.93
CA VAL A 686 31.74 30.47 7.92
C VAL A 686 30.73 30.95 8.94
N VAL A 687 29.58 31.43 8.47
CA VAL A 687 28.50 31.94 9.32
C VAL A 687 27.35 30.94 9.36
N GLU A 688 26.70 30.82 10.51
CA GLU A 688 25.51 30.00 10.69
C GLU A 688 24.28 30.92 10.81
N VAL A 689 23.40 30.86 9.81
CA VAL A 689 22.14 31.60 9.79
C VAL A 689 21.09 30.76 10.50
N LYS A 690 20.40 31.35 11.48
CA LYS A 690 19.35 30.71 12.28
C LYS A 690 17.97 31.27 11.91
N GLU A 691 16.94 30.47 12.17
CA GLU A 691 15.55 30.79 11.84
C GLU A 691 15.11 32.10 12.50
N GLY A 692 14.58 33.04 11.72
CA GLY A 692 14.09 34.33 12.20
C GLY A 692 15.16 35.27 12.79
N VAL A 693 16.44 34.91 12.68
CA VAL A 693 17.56 35.70 13.23
C VAL A 693 18.26 36.47 12.10
N VAL A 694 18.64 37.71 12.39
CA VAL A 694 19.60 38.47 11.58
C VAL A 694 21.01 38.10 12.02
N THR A 695 21.72 37.33 11.19
CA THR A 695 23.14 37.03 11.38
C THR A 695 23.94 38.09 10.63
N SER A 696 24.71 38.90 11.38
CA SER A 696 25.53 39.98 10.81
C SER A 696 27.02 39.65 10.87
N ILE A 697 27.73 39.93 9.79
CA ILE A 697 29.18 39.78 9.66
C ILE A 697 29.79 41.05 9.05
N ILE A 698 30.98 41.43 9.50
CA ILE A 698 31.71 42.60 8.98
C ILE A 698 33.13 42.19 8.56
N GLY A 699 33.41 42.25 7.26
CA GLY A 699 34.76 42.05 6.73
C GLY A 699 35.64 43.27 6.97
N THR A 700 36.70 43.12 7.77
CA THR A 700 37.61 44.22 8.14
C THR A 700 38.88 44.24 7.29
N TYR A 701 38.99 45.23 6.41
CA TYR A 701 40.13 45.50 5.53
C TYR A 701 41.14 46.41 6.24
N THR A 702 42.44 46.09 6.17
CA THR A 702 43.49 46.91 6.77
C THR A 702 44.28 47.65 5.68
N PRO A 703 44.44 48.98 5.74
CA PRO A 703 45.27 49.72 4.79
C PRO A 703 46.69 49.16 4.76
N ILE A 704 47.23 48.96 3.55
CA ILE A 704 48.62 48.56 3.35
C ILE A 704 49.48 49.83 3.38
N THR A 705 50.21 50.04 4.48
CA THR A 705 51.17 51.15 4.58
C THR A 705 52.41 50.85 3.72
N PRO A 706 52.83 51.72 2.80
CA PRO A 706 54.02 51.49 1.99
C PRO A 706 55.26 51.54 2.89
N VAL A 707 55.90 50.38 3.08
CA VAL A 707 57.20 50.29 3.76
C VAL A 707 58.30 50.61 2.75
N THR A 708 58.91 51.78 2.88
CA THR A 708 60.17 52.16 2.22
C THR A 708 61.34 51.89 3.16
N ILE A 709 61.99 50.72 3.06
CA ILE A 709 63.32 50.50 3.67
C ILE A 709 64.20 49.64 2.72
N PRO A 710 65.49 49.99 2.55
CA PRO A 710 66.35 49.60 1.43
C PRO A 710 67.11 48.30 1.70
N GLU A 711 66.40 47.16 1.67
CA GLU A 711 67.00 45.80 1.67
C GLU A 711 66.50 44.95 0.48
N VAL A 712 65.78 45.57 -0.47
CA VAL A 712 65.13 44.91 -1.61
C VAL A 712 66.09 44.66 -2.79
N GLY A 713 67.18 45.42 -2.92
CA GLY A 713 68.18 45.21 -3.97
C GLY A 713 68.97 43.90 -3.81
N GLU A 714 69.39 43.58 -2.59
CA GLU A 714 70.24 42.40 -2.32
C GLU A 714 69.43 41.08 -2.28
N ILE A 715 68.12 41.16 -2.02
CA ILE A 715 67.19 40.02 -2.05
C ILE A 715 66.71 39.72 -3.49
N LEU A 716 66.53 40.74 -4.34
CA LEU A 716 66.23 40.56 -5.77
C LEU A 716 67.38 39.91 -6.55
N ASP A 717 68.63 40.26 -6.25
CA ASP A 717 69.80 39.65 -6.90
C ASP A 717 70.00 38.18 -6.48
N ARG A 718 69.69 37.83 -5.22
CA ARG A 718 69.68 36.43 -4.74
C ARG A 718 68.54 35.59 -5.31
N LEU A 719 67.35 36.17 -5.51
CA LEU A 719 66.20 35.49 -6.14
C LEU A 719 66.39 35.28 -7.64
N LYS A 720 67.06 36.21 -8.34
CA LYS A 720 67.44 36.06 -9.75
C LYS A 720 68.46 34.94 -9.95
N ALA A 721 69.47 34.85 -9.07
CA ALA A 721 70.44 33.76 -9.06
C ALA A 721 69.84 32.37 -8.71
N LEU A 722 68.74 32.32 -7.94
CA LEU A 722 68.00 31.08 -7.66
C LEU A 722 67.06 30.67 -8.81
N SER A 723 66.45 31.64 -9.50
CA SER A 723 65.62 31.45 -10.69
C SER A 723 66.44 30.90 -11.87
N ASP A 724 67.63 31.45 -12.09
CA ASP A 724 68.52 30.99 -13.17
C ASP A 724 69.05 29.56 -12.92
N ARG A 725 69.24 29.16 -11.65
CA ARG A 725 69.60 27.78 -11.23
C ARG A 725 68.44 26.78 -11.30
N LEU A 726 67.19 27.21 -11.15
CA LEU A 726 66.01 26.34 -11.32
C LEU A 726 65.66 26.08 -12.80
N THR A 727 65.97 27.06 -13.67
CA THR A 727 65.69 26.95 -15.11
C THR A 727 66.65 25.96 -15.78
N THR A 728 67.90 25.86 -15.34
CA THR A 728 68.87 24.83 -15.79
C THR A 728 68.57 23.42 -15.28
N LEU A 729 67.79 23.26 -14.20
CA LEU A 729 67.37 21.95 -13.68
C LEU A 729 66.17 21.35 -14.47
N THR A 730 65.51 22.14 -15.30
CA THR A 730 64.30 21.72 -16.03
C THR A 730 64.61 21.13 -17.42
N ASP A 731 65.77 21.44 -18.00
CA ASP A 731 66.22 20.87 -19.28
C ASP A 731 66.94 19.52 -19.11
N ASP A 732 67.60 19.25 -17.96
CA ASP A 732 68.20 17.94 -17.67
C ASP A 732 67.15 16.85 -17.29
N VAL A 733 65.98 17.24 -16.77
CA VAL A 733 64.89 16.29 -16.46
C VAL A 733 64.19 15.79 -17.73
N LYS A 734 64.18 16.57 -18.83
CA LYS A 734 63.62 16.13 -20.13
C LYS A 734 64.57 15.20 -20.91
N SER A 735 65.87 15.27 -20.66
CA SER A 735 66.90 14.36 -21.18
C SER A 735 66.78 12.95 -20.56
N LEU A 736 66.53 12.87 -19.24
CA LEU A 736 66.37 11.60 -18.53
C LEU A 736 65.13 10.81 -18.95
N SER A 737 64.01 11.49 -19.23
CA SER A 737 62.76 10.82 -19.63
C SER A 737 62.86 10.12 -20.99
N ARG A 738 63.66 10.67 -21.93
CA ARG A 738 63.96 10.00 -23.21
C ARG A 738 64.92 8.82 -23.04
N ALA A 739 65.98 8.97 -22.24
CA ALA A 739 66.91 7.88 -21.96
C ALA A 739 66.24 6.66 -21.29
N ILE A 740 65.27 6.88 -20.40
CA ILE A 740 64.49 5.81 -19.75
C ILE A 740 63.56 5.10 -20.76
N ALA A 741 62.97 5.82 -21.71
CA ALA A 741 62.15 5.22 -22.77
C ALA A 741 62.99 4.35 -23.73
N ASP A 742 64.20 4.80 -24.08
CA ASP A 742 65.13 4.04 -24.92
C ASP A 742 65.63 2.77 -24.19
N LEU A 743 65.93 2.87 -22.89
CA LEU A 743 66.32 1.71 -22.06
C LEU A 743 65.21 0.67 -21.94
N LYS A 744 63.94 1.10 -21.81
CA LYS A 744 62.78 0.21 -21.74
C LYS A 744 62.61 -0.59 -23.04
N THR A 745 62.78 0.08 -24.18
CA THR A 745 62.74 -0.54 -25.52
C THR A 745 63.87 -1.56 -25.71
N ALA A 746 65.08 -1.26 -25.20
CA ALA A 746 66.22 -2.18 -25.27
C ALA A 746 66.02 -3.44 -24.41
N VAL A 747 65.49 -3.30 -23.18
CA VAL A 747 65.20 -4.42 -22.28
C VAL A 747 64.11 -5.33 -22.84
N ASP A 748 63.05 -4.77 -23.43
CA ASP A 748 61.98 -5.54 -24.06
C ASP A 748 62.47 -6.34 -25.28
N THR A 749 63.37 -5.76 -26.07
CA THR A 749 64.00 -6.43 -27.22
C THR A 749 64.92 -7.58 -26.79
N LEU A 750 65.66 -7.42 -25.69
CA LEU A 750 66.53 -8.46 -25.14
C LEU A 750 65.71 -9.64 -24.56
N SER A 751 64.60 -9.34 -23.88
CA SER A 751 63.68 -10.33 -23.33
C SER A 751 63.06 -11.21 -24.43
N GLY A 752 62.65 -10.60 -25.56
CA GLY A 752 62.13 -11.33 -26.72
C GLY A 752 63.15 -12.28 -27.37
N ARG A 753 64.43 -11.93 -27.37
CA ARG A 753 65.51 -12.78 -27.90
C ARG A 753 65.87 -13.96 -26.99
N ILE A 754 65.76 -13.80 -25.67
CA ILE A 754 66.07 -14.85 -24.68
C ILE A 754 64.90 -15.84 -24.56
N ALA A 755 63.64 -15.42 -24.79
CA ALA A 755 62.49 -16.32 -24.85
C ALA A 755 62.58 -17.39 -25.96
N GLY A 756 63.42 -17.18 -26.99
CA GLY A 756 63.67 -18.12 -28.09
C GLY A 756 64.80 -19.14 -27.86
N LEU A 757 65.51 -19.11 -26.72
CA LEU A 757 66.69 -19.95 -26.43
C LEU A 757 66.43 -21.02 -25.34
N ALA A 758 65.17 -21.43 -25.16
CA ALA A 758 64.75 -22.35 -24.12
C ALA A 758 65.39 -23.75 -24.30
N THR A 759 66.37 -24.08 -23.44
CA THR A 759 66.56 -25.40 -22.78
C THR A 759 67.98 -25.53 -22.22
N SER A 760 68.30 -24.83 -21.12
CA SER A 760 69.32 -25.29 -20.16
C SER A 760 69.17 -24.54 -18.84
N ALA A 761 69.51 -25.21 -17.72
CA ALA A 761 69.26 -24.72 -16.36
C ALA A 761 69.96 -23.40 -16.02
N ASP A 762 70.98 -23.00 -16.79
CA ASP A 762 71.72 -21.74 -16.62
C ASP A 762 71.05 -20.49 -17.23
N ILE A 763 69.95 -20.63 -17.99
CA ILE A 763 69.21 -19.47 -18.56
C ILE A 763 68.09 -18.98 -17.63
N SER A 764 67.65 -19.83 -16.70
CA SER A 764 66.59 -19.55 -15.72
C SER A 764 66.92 -18.37 -14.80
N GLY A 765 68.19 -18.22 -14.39
CA GLY A 765 68.66 -17.12 -13.53
C GLY A 765 68.62 -15.75 -14.23
N LEU A 766 69.03 -15.71 -15.51
CA LEU A 766 68.97 -14.51 -16.34
C LEU A 766 67.54 -14.06 -16.63
N GLN A 767 66.61 -15.00 -16.82
CA GLN A 767 65.19 -14.68 -16.99
C GLN A 767 64.57 -14.08 -15.72
N ALA A 768 65.00 -14.51 -14.53
CA ALA A 768 64.56 -13.94 -13.26
C ALA A 768 65.11 -12.52 -13.03
N GLU A 769 66.39 -12.27 -13.32
CA GLU A 769 67.00 -10.92 -13.20
C GLU A 769 66.39 -9.90 -14.18
N ILE A 770 66.08 -10.31 -15.41
CA ILE A 770 65.38 -9.43 -16.38
C ILE A 770 63.96 -9.10 -15.91
N SER A 771 63.27 -10.06 -15.26
CA SER A 771 61.94 -9.82 -14.68
C SER A 771 62.01 -8.86 -13.48
N ALA A 772 63.04 -8.96 -12.65
CA ALA A 772 63.29 -8.02 -11.55
C ALA A 772 63.60 -6.61 -12.07
N LEU A 773 64.46 -6.47 -13.09
CA LEU A 773 64.74 -5.20 -13.76
C LEU A 773 63.49 -4.56 -14.39
N ARG A 774 62.56 -5.36 -14.94
CA ARG A 774 61.25 -4.86 -15.41
C ARG A 774 60.39 -4.34 -14.26
N GLY A 775 60.42 -5.01 -13.10
CA GLY A 775 59.74 -4.57 -11.88
C GLY A 775 60.30 -3.25 -11.35
N ASP A 776 61.63 -3.12 -11.30
CA ASP A 776 62.31 -1.91 -10.83
C ASP A 776 62.14 -0.73 -11.79
N LEU A 777 62.17 -0.96 -13.12
CA LEU A 777 61.85 0.10 -14.10
C LEU A 777 60.37 0.55 -14.01
N ALA A 778 59.45 -0.36 -13.71
CA ALA A 778 58.05 -0.01 -13.48
C ALA A 778 57.88 0.82 -12.20
N ALA A 779 58.59 0.47 -11.13
CA ALA A 779 58.61 1.26 -9.88
C ALA A 779 59.23 2.66 -10.10
N ILE A 780 60.32 2.78 -10.87
CA ILE A 780 60.97 4.06 -11.19
C ILE A 780 60.06 4.96 -12.05
N SER A 781 59.24 4.39 -12.93
CA SER A 781 58.25 5.17 -13.70
C SER A 781 57.14 5.81 -12.86
N SER A 782 57.02 5.42 -11.58
CA SER A 782 56.04 5.95 -10.63
C SER A 782 56.59 6.98 -9.62
N ILE A 783 57.87 7.36 -9.68
CA ILE A 783 58.52 8.20 -8.64
C ILE A 783 59.29 9.40 -9.23
N SER A 784 58.64 10.28 -10.00
CA SER A 784 59.27 11.55 -10.43
C SER A 784 58.36 12.78 -10.56
N TYR A 785 57.14 12.75 -10.00
CA TYR A 785 56.33 13.98 -9.83
C TYR A 785 56.04 14.33 -8.36
N ALA A 786 56.01 13.32 -7.48
CA ALA A 786 55.70 13.51 -6.06
C ALA A 786 56.78 14.30 -5.29
N VAL A 787 58.06 14.16 -5.64
CA VAL A 787 59.16 14.87 -4.95
C VAL A 787 59.22 16.35 -5.33
N ILE A 788 58.87 16.70 -6.58
CA ILE A 788 58.82 18.10 -7.05
C ILE A 788 57.58 18.80 -6.48
N ALA A 789 56.42 18.12 -6.43
CA ALA A 789 55.21 18.68 -5.83
C ALA A 789 55.37 18.93 -4.32
N VAL A 790 56.00 18.02 -3.58
CA VAL A 790 56.24 18.21 -2.13
C VAL A 790 57.22 19.35 -1.85
N VAL A 791 58.27 19.54 -2.65
CA VAL A 791 59.20 20.68 -2.50
C VAL A 791 58.52 22.01 -2.84
N VAL A 792 57.73 22.08 -3.93
CA VAL A 792 56.99 23.28 -4.32
C VAL A 792 55.90 23.63 -3.31
N ILE A 793 55.16 22.63 -2.80
CA ILE A 793 54.13 22.83 -1.78
C ILE A 793 54.77 23.27 -0.45
N THR A 794 55.92 22.70 -0.07
CA THR A 794 56.63 23.09 1.17
C THR A 794 57.23 24.50 1.05
N LEU A 795 57.69 24.91 -0.14
CA LEU A 795 58.14 26.29 -0.41
C LEU A 795 56.98 27.28 -0.37
N ILE A 796 55.84 26.95 -0.98
CA ILE A 796 54.63 27.81 -0.98
C ILE A 796 54.09 27.94 0.45
N VAL A 797 54.03 26.85 1.21
CA VAL A 797 53.60 26.86 2.62
C VAL A 797 54.54 27.70 3.50
N SER A 798 55.85 27.69 3.22
CA SER A 798 56.83 28.53 3.94
C SER A 798 56.74 30.01 3.56
N ILE A 799 56.45 30.31 2.30
CA ILE A 799 56.24 31.68 1.79
C ILE A 799 54.91 32.27 2.31
N VAL A 800 53.85 31.47 2.39
CA VAL A 800 52.55 31.88 2.97
C VAL A 800 52.65 32.08 4.49
N ALA A 801 53.49 31.29 5.19
CA ALA A 801 53.77 31.48 6.61
C ALA A 801 54.60 32.75 6.93
N LEU A 802 55.44 33.20 5.98
CA LEU A 802 56.21 34.45 6.08
C LEU A 802 55.37 35.70 5.75
N LEU A 803 54.32 35.58 4.94
CA LEU A 803 53.47 36.69 4.51
C LEU A 803 52.21 36.91 5.36
N ARG A 804 51.91 36.03 6.34
CA ARG A 804 50.74 36.12 7.24
C ARG A 804 51.04 36.57 8.68
N ARG A 805 52.22 37.14 8.97
CA ARG A 805 52.48 37.85 10.23
C ARG A 805 52.39 39.36 10.04
N PRO A 806 51.41 40.07 10.64
CA PRO A 806 51.57 41.50 10.90
C PRO A 806 52.54 41.69 12.08
N SER A 807 53.60 42.46 11.86
CA SER A 807 54.44 43.02 12.92
C SER A 807 53.74 44.25 13.51
N LYS A 808 52.78 43.99 14.41
CA LYS A 808 51.69 44.89 14.84
C LYS A 808 50.69 45.26 13.75
#